data_AF-A0A2K8T700-F1
#
_entry.id   AF-A0A2K8T700-F1
#
_cell.length_a   1.000
_cell.length_b   1.000
_cell.length_c   1.000
_cell.angle_alpha   90.00
_cell.angle_beta   90.00
_cell.angle_gamma   90.00
#
_symmetry.space_group_name_H-M   'P 1'
#
loop_
_entity.id
_entity.type
_entity.pdbx_description
1 polymer ?
#
loop_
_entity_poly.entity_id
_entity_poly.type
_entity_poly.pdbx_seq_one_letter_code
_entity_poly.pdbx_strand_id
1 'polypeptide(L)'
;MTTFNFSIPRQTQHLWQTISSHWSHYNRPDKQRFLGSIQISQKATDQVLDVVGYNLSNLSTVTYNKLYERFDEPEHNWLKILTFALSEYAYYYSSVEEKFWYGFCQKLQLSCNQSLEKTLRRIVGDGFDLLGLVKAKGGYPYVSTLWLQSGIPQQNLNHFAHLVQEFSNEYGWWEIAHSSCEDISEELFDFCHEKHPQWTTLIHFLKSSCPQKENEEVEPISGQLLQGIAIIAVELERQGTLPEALKDDNEREKLLRNYYLPNNFFLRDWNSLIQVLTPKQRRFGNSRKIISRRQKPLSLVLDVTESLNMQLVLPEQSLWKKGWERLSGTFCQIPAAHWEGTIPNNPGLMIPEQVVNIKSGAELWEWQLLDHRKNCLNEWKLEGVASNLPCLIFDAGTGEHLNLDSANPSIRGAKEIIFFTPKGICLDFGNGIEIVDTCVPSSIRGWQGKQLTLTTKESSIVFIAFSDEEITTFPTISWKLSSQEQPSLRGLKLKGKKSVYLEIPTFWYPPIEGQISLNVYIENITHQKTIITTTEIIQPSDKWQAIPLDKWIIESGKYEARFWNQFHRWSYKFETQSNYQMASKPEIKNLLISSSSQGQVENLPIHNTSADTFWAEEIKMKGLLPLEIISLSLYDRQETVSSQSQADSLGNLHINLASFYNLLSPHSNWYALDFQRIGGETQRLIEMEVASLVISCTWDNQAVQISGLLPNELYSLSCWNLLLPENPPVEIKIYRFSSNEDMIAIPLKLQPGIYNIQILGSRKLRHNLGWWCNSNQNDLPDETLENEDLADYCYTILDNESVSDFVKSANKYDYDPYLLQTAIDSLKNLPCYLPEWLQINSLTEKLQAIVENLKVKLKSPPSTQKVTISKGADTVHVAAIQENWLLISLTNPKKRNFVFKQIEINIEKNHRQKGNLSIHLPKQPVYNDILVLKYKNINNINSYIPLEYIQQTQPLTSNEAQNILKA
;
A
#
# COMPACT_ATOMS: atom_id res chain seq x y z
N MET A 1 13.39 -63.24 25.76
CA MET A 1 13.52 -61.98 24.98
C MET A 1 13.80 -62.36 23.54
N THR A 2 12.90 -62.05 22.62
CA THR A 2 13.21 -62.04 21.19
C THR A 2 14.19 -60.88 20.96
N THR A 3 15.39 -61.18 20.48
CA THR A 3 16.45 -60.19 20.26
C THR A 3 16.05 -59.27 19.11
N PHE A 4 15.50 -58.11 19.45
CA PHE A 4 15.11 -57.08 18.50
C PHE A 4 16.34 -56.27 18.09
N ASN A 5 16.68 -56.24 16.80
CA ASN A 5 17.92 -55.71 16.27
C ASN A 5 17.67 -54.50 15.36
N PHE A 6 18.26 -53.36 15.71
CA PHE A 6 18.16 -52.11 14.92
C PHE A 6 18.81 -52.19 13.55
N SER A 7 19.67 -53.18 13.31
CA SER A 7 20.28 -53.42 11.99
C SER A 7 19.32 -54.10 11.00
N ILE A 8 18.09 -54.44 11.41
CA ILE A 8 17.07 -55.07 10.58
C ILE A 8 15.91 -54.06 10.36
N PRO A 9 15.85 -53.36 9.22
CA PRO A 9 14.84 -52.31 8.95
C PRO A 9 13.39 -52.73 9.18
N ARG A 10 13.02 -53.98 8.82
CA ARG A 10 11.65 -54.48 9.04
C ARG A 10 11.29 -54.55 10.53
N GLN A 11 12.27 -54.81 11.40
CA GLN A 11 12.04 -54.85 12.83
C GLN A 11 11.80 -53.41 13.31
N THR A 12 12.75 -52.49 13.10
CA THR A 12 12.63 -51.07 13.51
C THR A 12 11.36 -50.42 12.98
N GLN A 13 10.99 -50.68 11.71
CA GLN A 13 9.73 -50.25 11.14
C GLN A 13 8.51 -50.79 11.91
N HIS A 14 8.46 -52.09 12.21
CA HIS A 14 7.35 -52.69 12.96
C HIS A 14 7.22 -52.10 14.37
N LEU A 15 8.33 -51.93 15.10
CA LEU A 15 8.28 -51.34 16.44
C LEU A 15 7.89 -49.88 16.40
N TRP A 16 8.42 -49.10 15.45
CA TRP A 16 8.01 -47.72 15.28
C TRP A 16 6.53 -47.62 14.93
N GLN A 17 6.00 -48.45 14.02
CA GLN A 17 4.57 -48.49 13.69
C GLN A 17 3.70 -48.83 14.92
N THR A 18 4.17 -49.74 15.77
CA THR A 18 3.49 -50.10 17.03
C THR A 18 3.50 -48.93 18.03
N ILE A 19 4.59 -48.16 18.09
CA ILE A 19 4.68 -46.96 18.93
C ILE A 19 3.78 -45.85 18.35
N SER A 20 3.90 -45.56 17.05
CA SER A 20 3.21 -44.47 16.39
C SER A 20 1.71 -44.67 16.27
N SER A 21 1.21 -45.92 16.28
CA SER A 21 -0.24 -46.19 16.30
C SER A 21 -0.93 -45.66 17.55
N HIS A 22 -0.18 -45.45 18.63
CA HIS A 22 -0.68 -44.87 19.88
C HIS A 22 -0.46 -43.35 19.95
N TRP A 23 0.05 -42.73 18.88
CA TRP A 23 0.44 -41.33 18.87
C TRP A 23 -0.72 -40.42 18.43
N SER A 24 -1.41 -39.82 19.41
CA SER A 24 -2.56 -38.96 19.13
C SER A 24 -2.23 -37.71 18.30
N HIS A 25 -0.98 -37.24 18.33
CA HIS A 25 -0.53 -36.05 17.60
C HIS A 25 0.11 -36.37 16.24
N TYR A 26 0.13 -37.64 15.81
CA TYR A 26 0.83 -38.06 14.59
C TYR A 26 0.49 -37.21 13.36
N ASN A 27 -0.79 -36.86 13.18
CA ASN A 27 -1.29 -36.10 12.04
C ASN A 27 -1.24 -34.57 12.22
N ARG A 28 -0.73 -34.04 13.35
CA ARG A 28 -0.60 -32.59 13.54
C ARG A 28 0.53 -32.02 12.67
N PRO A 29 0.51 -30.72 12.33
CA PRO A 29 1.63 -30.06 11.66
C PRO A 29 2.94 -30.19 12.45
N ASP A 30 4.06 -30.05 11.75
CA ASP A 30 5.38 -29.96 12.40
C ASP A 30 5.38 -28.81 13.40
N LYS A 31 6.12 -28.98 14.51
CA LYS A 31 6.15 -28.08 15.67
C LYS A 31 4.81 -27.96 16.42
N GLN A 32 3.91 -28.92 16.25
CA GLN A 32 2.72 -29.11 17.10
C GLN A 32 2.63 -30.54 17.65
N ARG A 33 3.69 -31.33 17.45
CA ARG A 33 3.78 -32.73 17.84
C ARG A 33 4.55 -32.88 19.14
N PHE A 34 4.03 -33.75 20.00
CA PHE A 34 4.63 -34.09 21.29
C PHE A 34 4.70 -35.60 21.45
N LEU A 35 5.86 -36.12 21.85
CA LEU A 35 6.03 -37.56 22.11
C LEU A 35 5.21 -38.04 23.30
N GLY A 36 4.97 -37.19 24.30
CA GLY A 36 4.17 -37.49 25.48
C GLY A 36 2.69 -37.73 25.18
N SER A 37 2.26 -37.47 23.94
CA SER A 37 0.92 -37.82 23.46
C SER A 37 0.82 -39.27 22.96
N ILE A 38 1.93 -40.02 22.97
CA ILE A 38 1.96 -41.46 22.74
C ILE A 38 1.50 -42.17 24.01
N GLN A 39 0.31 -42.79 23.95
CA GLN A 39 -0.27 -43.47 25.11
C GLN A 39 0.10 -44.95 25.12
N ILE A 40 1.21 -45.28 25.77
CA ILE A 40 1.61 -46.66 26.08
C ILE A 40 1.84 -46.86 27.57
N SER A 41 1.67 -48.10 28.03
CA SER A 41 1.90 -48.47 29.43
C SER A 41 3.38 -48.39 29.81
N GLN A 42 3.68 -48.15 31.09
CA GLN A 42 5.05 -48.17 31.63
C GLN A 42 5.77 -49.50 31.33
N LYS A 43 5.05 -50.63 31.34
CA LYS A 43 5.60 -51.94 30.97
C LYS A 43 6.05 -52.00 29.51
N ALA A 44 5.31 -51.38 28.59
CA ALA A 44 5.69 -51.29 27.18
C ALA A 44 6.88 -50.34 26.99
N THR A 45 6.93 -49.25 27.75
CA THR A 45 8.08 -48.34 27.81
C THR A 45 9.35 -49.07 28.25
N ASP A 46 9.28 -49.90 29.29
CA ASP A 46 10.42 -50.70 29.75
C ASP A 46 10.92 -51.66 28.66
N GLN A 47 10.00 -52.27 27.90
CA GLN A 47 10.38 -53.12 26.76
C GLN A 47 11.12 -52.33 25.67
N VAL A 48 10.68 -51.09 25.37
CA VAL A 48 11.37 -50.24 24.40
C VAL A 48 12.76 -49.85 24.92
N LEU A 49 12.88 -49.51 26.20
CA LEU A 49 14.17 -49.21 26.84
C LEU A 49 15.11 -50.42 26.80
N ASP A 50 14.63 -51.62 27.10
CA ASP A 50 15.40 -52.87 27.02
C ASP A 50 15.93 -53.11 25.59
N VAL A 51 15.07 -52.90 24.58
CA VAL A 51 15.47 -53.00 23.16
C VAL A 51 16.56 -51.99 22.82
N VAL A 52 16.44 -50.74 23.27
CA VAL A 52 17.45 -49.70 23.07
C VAL A 52 18.76 -50.07 23.78
N GLY A 53 18.70 -50.51 25.04
CA GLY A 53 19.86 -50.93 25.83
C GLY A 53 20.60 -52.12 25.19
N TYR A 54 19.87 -53.12 24.70
CA TYR A 54 20.43 -54.24 23.96
C TYR A 54 21.17 -53.81 22.69
N ASN A 55 20.59 -52.90 21.90
CA ASN A 55 21.22 -52.46 20.65
C ASN A 55 22.45 -51.57 20.88
N LEU A 56 22.43 -50.73 21.92
CA LEU A 56 23.57 -49.86 22.26
C LEU A 56 24.73 -50.62 22.93
N SER A 57 24.44 -51.61 23.78
CA SER A 57 25.46 -52.41 24.47
C SER A 57 26.27 -53.33 23.54
N ASN A 58 25.69 -53.70 22.39
CA ASN A 58 26.35 -54.50 21.35
C ASN A 58 27.43 -53.75 20.54
N LEU A 59 27.80 -52.54 20.97
CA LEU A 59 28.86 -51.71 20.39
C LEU A 59 29.98 -51.49 21.42
N SER A 60 31.22 -51.77 21.03
CA SER A 60 32.40 -51.52 21.89
C SER A 60 32.62 -50.03 22.19
N THR A 61 32.22 -49.15 21.26
CA THR A 61 32.18 -47.70 21.44
C THR A 61 30.95 -47.14 20.71
N VAL A 62 30.08 -46.43 21.42
CA VAL A 62 28.91 -45.79 20.83
C VAL A 62 29.28 -44.38 20.36
N THR A 63 29.35 -44.22 19.04
CA THR A 63 29.58 -42.93 18.36
C THR A 63 28.54 -42.76 17.26
N TYR A 64 28.14 -41.52 16.98
CA TYR A 64 27.12 -41.23 15.97
C TYR A 64 27.39 -41.90 14.61
N ASN A 65 28.60 -41.78 14.07
CA ASN A 65 28.95 -42.38 12.77
C ASN A 65 28.80 -43.90 12.77
N LYS A 66 29.28 -44.58 13.83
CA LYS A 66 29.14 -46.04 13.97
C LYS A 66 27.69 -46.50 14.10
N LEU A 67 26.82 -45.70 14.74
CA LEU A 67 25.39 -46.00 14.81
C LEU A 67 24.74 -45.85 13.45
N TYR A 68 25.08 -44.78 12.72
CA TYR A 68 24.56 -44.52 11.39
C TYR A 68 25.01 -45.59 10.39
N GLU A 69 26.29 -45.97 10.40
CA GLU A 69 26.84 -47.04 9.55
C GLU A 69 26.23 -48.41 9.87
N ARG A 70 25.93 -48.69 11.15
CA ARG A 70 25.39 -49.99 11.57
C ARG A 70 23.88 -50.11 11.38
N PHE A 71 23.15 -49.02 11.52
CA PHE A 71 21.69 -48.96 11.41
C PHE A 71 21.26 -48.17 10.16
N ASP A 72 21.95 -48.40 9.04
CA ASP A 72 21.69 -47.70 7.78
C ASP A 72 20.31 -48.11 7.22
N GLU A 73 19.31 -47.29 7.52
CA GLU A 73 17.92 -47.47 7.13
C GLU A 73 17.37 -46.13 6.58
N PRO A 74 16.73 -46.11 5.39
CA PRO A 74 16.27 -44.87 4.75
C PRO A 74 15.29 -44.03 5.56
N GLU A 75 14.45 -44.66 6.40
CA GLU A 75 13.45 -43.99 7.22
C GLU A 75 13.95 -43.61 8.62
N HIS A 76 15.19 -43.99 8.95
CA HIS A 76 15.85 -43.77 10.24
C HIS A 76 14.96 -44.12 11.45
N ASN A 77 14.20 -45.22 11.38
CA ASN A 77 13.24 -45.60 12.43
C ASN A 77 13.93 -45.88 13.78
N TRP A 78 15.16 -46.39 13.77
CA TRP A 78 15.98 -46.54 14.98
C TRP A 78 16.17 -45.22 15.74
N LEU A 79 16.30 -44.10 15.01
CA LEU A 79 16.53 -42.77 15.56
C LEU A 79 15.24 -42.23 16.21
N LYS A 80 14.08 -42.49 15.59
CA LYS A 80 12.75 -42.19 16.16
C LYS A 80 12.51 -42.96 17.45
N ILE A 81 12.81 -44.26 17.46
CA ILE A 81 12.66 -45.15 18.63
C ILE A 81 13.57 -44.70 19.78
N LEU A 82 14.83 -44.38 19.51
CA LEU A 82 15.78 -43.88 20.51
C LEU A 82 15.35 -42.54 21.11
N THR A 83 14.85 -41.63 20.28
CA THR A 83 14.34 -40.32 20.72
C THR A 83 13.10 -40.49 21.59
N PHE A 84 12.18 -41.39 21.20
CA PHE A 84 11.03 -41.77 22.01
C PHE A 84 11.45 -42.38 23.36
N ALA A 85 12.37 -43.33 23.37
CA ALA A 85 12.86 -43.96 24.61
C ALA A 85 13.49 -42.95 25.58
N LEU A 86 14.23 -41.97 25.07
CA LEU A 86 14.80 -40.89 25.88
C LEU A 86 13.72 -39.97 26.47
N SER A 87 12.66 -39.67 25.71
CA SER A 87 11.50 -38.93 26.21
C SER A 87 10.75 -39.73 27.29
N GLU A 88 10.58 -41.03 27.09
CA GLU A 88 9.93 -41.91 28.07
C GLU A 88 10.74 -42.04 29.37
N TYR A 89 12.07 -42.12 29.26
CA TYR A 89 12.95 -42.07 30.43
C TYR A 89 12.80 -40.74 31.17
N ALA A 90 12.69 -39.62 30.43
CA ALA A 90 12.46 -38.31 31.01
C ALA A 90 11.17 -38.27 31.85
N TYR A 91 10.09 -38.93 31.38
CA TYR A 91 8.81 -39.00 32.07
C TYR A 91 8.84 -39.83 33.37
N TYR A 92 9.31 -41.08 33.29
CA TYR A 92 9.16 -42.07 34.36
C TYR A 92 10.31 -42.09 35.36
N TYR A 93 11.52 -41.75 34.92
CA TYR A 93 12.74 -42.12 35.64
C TYR A 93 13.72 -40.97 35.90
N SER A 94 13.63 -39.86 35.15
CA SER A 94 14.65 -38.80 35.29
C SER A 94 14.56 -38.06 36.63
N SER A 95 15.69 -37.87 37.29
CA SER A 95 15.82 -37.05 38.50
C SER A 95 17.01 -36.08 38.39
N VAL A 96 16.95 -34.97 39.12
CA VAL A 96 18.05 -33.98 39.16
C VAL A 96 19.26 -34.54 39.92
N GLU A 97 19.03 -35.41 40.90
CA GLU A 97 20.06 -36.03 41.75
C GLU A 97 20.97 -36.98 40.96
N GLU A 98 20.41 -37.75 40.03
CA GLU A 98 21.16 -38.77 39.28
C GLU A 98 21.86 -38.23 38.02
N LYS A 99 21.69 -36.95 37.66
CA LYS A 99 22.10 -36.34 36.38
C LYS A 99 21.56 -37.10 35.16
N PHE A 100 20.64 -36.48 34.41
CA PHE A 100 19.88 -37.08 33.30
C PHE A 100 20.60 -38.15 32.45
N TRP A 101 21.73 -37.82 31.82
CA TRP A 101 22.43 -38.73 30.92
C TRP A 101 23.10 -39.91 31.63
N TYR A 102 23.57 -39.69 32.85
CA TYR A 102 24.18 -40.74 33.66
C TYR A 102 23.12 -41.73 34.12
N GLY A 103 22.00 -41.24 34.66
CA GLY A 103 20.86 -42.07 35.04
C GLY A 103 20.29 -42.89 33.86
N PHE A 104 20.18 -42.29 32.67
CA PHE A 104 19.75 -43.03 31.47
C PHE A 104 20.71 -44.19 31.14
N CYS A 105 22.03 -43.94 31.17
CA CYS A 105 23.02 -44.98 30.93
C CYS A 105 22.96 -46.08 32.00
N GLN A 106 22.78 -45.73 33.28
CA GLN A 106 22.62 -46.71 34.35
C GLN A 106 21.38 -47.57 34.16
N LYS A 107 20.24 -46.95 33.83
CA LYS A 107 18.98 -47.66 33.56
C LYS A 107 19.13 -48.69 32.44
N LEU A 108 19.94 -48.37 31.43
CA LEU A 108 20.24 -49.26 30.30
C LEU A 108 21.47 -50.15 30.51
N GLN A 109 22.11 -50.11 31.67
CA GLN A 109 23.35 -50.85 31.99
C GLN A 109 24.51 -50.54 31.01
N LEU A 110 24.60 -49.30 30.53
CA LEU A 110 25.64 -48.82 29.62
C LEU A 110 26.75 -48.08 30.40
N SER A 111 28.00 -48.22 29.94
CA SER A 111 29.12 -47.42 30.47
C SER A 111 28.96 -45.95 30.05
N CYS A 112 28.65 -45.07 31.01
CA CYS A 112 28.49 -43.64 30.74
C CYS A 112 29.85 -42.96 30.54
N ASN A 113 30.06 -42.33 29.39
CA ASN A 113 31.23 -41.50 29.10
C ASN A 113 30.84 -40.28 28.24
N GLN A 114 31.73 -39.29 28.15
CA GLN A 114 31.46 -38.05 27.41
C GLN A 114 31.18 -38.27 25.91
N SER A 115 31.76 -39.32 25.31
CA SER A 115 31.54 -39.64 23.89
C SER A 115 30.12 -40.15 23.63
N LEU A 116 29.62 -41.03 24.49
CA LEU A 116 28.24 -41.53 24.45
C LEU A 116 27.26 -40.38 24.70
N GLU A 117 27.52 -39.52 25.69
CA GLU A 117 26.66 -38.37 25.97
C GLU A 117 26.56 -37.42 24.76
N LYS A 118 27.69 -37.06 24.14
CA LYS A 118 27.70 -36.25 22.91
C LYS A 118 26.91 -36.91 21.78
N THR A 119 27.01 -38.24 21.66
CA THR A 119 26.29 -39.02 20.65
C THR A 119 24.78 -39.00 20.91
N LEU A 120 24.34 -39.23 22.14
CA LEU A 120 22.92 -39.17 22.51
C LEU A 120 22.32 -37.77 22.29
N ARG A 121 23.06 -36.70 22.63
CA ARG A 121 22.64 -35.32 22.34
C ARG A 121 22.40 -35.11 20.84
N ARG A 122 23.30 -35.60 19.98
CA ARG A 122 23.15 -35.49 18.52
C ARG A 122 21.95 -36.28 18.00
N ILE A 123 21.77 -37.54 18.45
CA ILE A 123 20.62 -38.39 18.11
C ILE A 123 19.30 -37.70 18.44
N VAL A 124 19.22 -37.13 19.65
CA VAL A 124 18.02 -36.42 20.11
C VAL A 124 17.76 -35.17 19.27
N GLY A 125 18.80 -34.42 18.92
CA GLY A 125 18.69 -33.27 18.02
C GLY A 125 18.09 -33.63 16.67
N ASP A 126 18.68 -34.63 15.99
CA ASP A 126 18.21 -35.11 14.69
C ASP A 126 16.80 -35.72 14.79
N GLY A 127 16.49 -36.35 15.93
CA GLY A 127 15.20 -36.99 16.17
C GLY A 127 14.08 -36.00 16.34
N PHE A 128 14.35 -34.88 16.99
CA PHE A 128 13.41 -33.77 17.08
C PHE A 128 13.07 -33.20 15.70
N ASP A 129 14.07 -33.05 14.82
CA ASP A 129 13.85 -32.59 13.45
C ASP A 129 13.09 -33.62 12.61
N LEU A 130 13.50 -34.89 12.66
CA LEU A 130 12.88 -35.97 11.90
C LEU A 130 11.41 -36.19 12.27
N LEU A 131 11.05 -35.98 13.52
CA LEU A 131 9.69 -36.16 14.05
C LEU A 131 8.86 -34.87 14.01
N GLY A 132 9.44 -33.73 13.63
CA GLY A 132 8.78 -32.43 13.61
C GLY A 132 8.29 -31.99 14.99
N LEU A 133 9.09 -32.20 16.05
CA LEU A 133 8.70 -31.96 17.44
C LEU A 133 8.92 -30.51 17.87
N VAL A 134 8.17 -30.08 18.89
CA VAL A 134 8.39 -28.80 19.58
C VAL A 134 9.72 -28.81 20.34
N LYS A 135 10.55 -27.79 20.16
CA LYS A 135 11.87 -27.68 20.80
C LYS A 135 11.87 -26.56 21.85
N ALA A 136 12.45 -26.84 23.02
CA ALA A 136 12.70 -25.81 24.02
C ALA A 136 13.87 -24.92 23.53
N LYS A 137 13.67 -23.60 23.53
CA LYS A 137 14.67 -22.64 23.03
C LYS A 137 15.67 -22.18 24.12
N GLY A 138 15.33 -22.32 25.41
CA GLY A 138 16.19 -21.96 26.55
C GLY A 138 16.71 -23.16 27.37
N GLY A 139 17.77 -22.95 28.15
CA GLY A 139 18.32 -23.94 29.11
C GLY A 139 19.28 -24.96 28.49
N TYR A 140 19.29 -26.20 28.98
CA TYR A 140 20.01 -27.31 28.36
C TYR A 140 19.13 -27.89 27.23
N PRO A 141 19.32 -27.46 25.97
CA PRO A 141 18.29 -27.55 24.93
C PRO A 141 17.79 -28.98 24.72
N TYR A 142 18.66 -29.98 24.78
CA TYR A 142 18.28 -31.38 24.60
C TYR A 142 17.44 -31.93 25.76
N VAL A 143 17.91 -31.79 27.01
CA VAL A 143 17.23 -32.36 28.19
C VAL A 143 15.95 -31.60 28.49
N SER A 144 15.99 -30.27 28.42
CA SER A 144 14.81 -29.42 28.55
C SER A 144 13.77 -29.76 27.49
N THR A 145 14.17 -30.00 26.23
CA THR A 145 13.25 -30.47 25.20
C THR A 145 12.76 -31.89 25.46
N LEU A 146 13.56 -32.82 26.01
CA LEU A 146 13.06 -34.16 26.34
C LEU A 146 12.00 -34.13 27.44
N TRP A 147 12.20 -33.34 28.50
CA TRP A 147 11.18 -33.11 29.52
C TRP A 147 9.93 -32.46 28.93
N LEU A 148 10.11 -31.47 28.06
CA LEU A 148 9.03 -30.85 27.33
C LEU A 148 8.23 -31.84 26.49
N GLN A 149 8.92 -32.73 25.79
CA GLN A 149 8.33 -33.76 24.95
C GLN A 149 7.57 -34.78 25.79
N SER A 150 8.05 -35.11 26.98
CA SER A 150 7.40 -36.04 27.89
C SER A 150 6.22 -35.47 28.68
N GLY A 151 6.13 -34.14 28.79
CA GLY A 151 5.25 -33.45 29.74
C GLY A 151 5.85 -33.35 31.14
N ILE A 152 5.02 -33.03 32.13
CA ILE A 152 5.46 -32.95 33.54
C ILE A 152 5.88 -34.35 34.00
N PRO A 153 7.13 -34.55 34.46
CA PRO A 153 7.61 -35.86 34.92
C PRO A 153 6.68 -36.44 35.99
N GLN A 154 6.48 -37.77 35.97
CA GLN A 154 5.46 -38.43 36.79
C GLN A 154 5.64 -38.12 38.29
N GLN A 155 6.87 -38.14 38.77
CA GLN A 155 7.22 -37.84 40.17
C GLN A 155 6.89 -36.39 40.59
N ASN A 156 6.77 -35.46 39.62
CA ASN A 156 6.50 -34.04 39.84
C ASN A 156 5.02 -33.68 39.64
N LEU A 157 4.17 -34.60 39.18
CA LEU A 157 2.75 -34.33 38.90
C LEU A 157 1.99 -33.80 40.12
N ASN A 158 2.26 -34.35 41.31
CA ASN A 158 1.59 -33.90 42.54
C ASN A 158 2.05 -32.48 42.95
N HIS A 159 3.34 -32.17 42.82
CA HIS A 159 3.85 -30.81 43.05
C HIS A 159 3.25 -29.82 42.06
N PHE A 160 3.15 -30.20 40.78
CA PHE A 160 2.53 -29.35 39.78
C PHE A 160 1.03 -29.16 40.04
N ALA A 161 0.28 -30.22 40.34
CA ALA A 161 -1.14 -30.11 40.70
C ALA A 161 -1.35 -29.20 41.92
N HIS A 162 -0.48 -29.31 42.93
CA HIS A 162 -0.50 -28.41 44.09
C HIS A 162 -0.23 -26.95 43.70
N LEU A 163 0.78 -26.71 42.85
CA LEU A 163 1.09 -25.39 42.32
C LEU A 163 -0.10 -24.78 41.57
N VAL A 164 -0.72 -25.56 40.68
CA VAL A 164 -1.91 -25.14 39.92
C VAL A 164 -3.06 -24.79 40.84
N GLN A 165 -3.30 -25.58 41.89
CA GLN A 165 -4.34 -25.31 42.88
C GLN A 165 -4.10 -24.00 43.64
N GLU A 166 -2.87 -23.74 44.08
CA GLU A 166 -2.54 -22.50 44.78
C GLU A 166 -2.65 -21.29 43.85
N PHE A 167 -2.18 -21.45 42.62
CA PHE A 167 -2.25 -20.41 41.59
C PHE A 167 -3.70 -20.06 41.23
N SER A 168 -4.55 -21.07 41.03
CA SER A 168 -5.98 -20.88 40.74
C SER A 168 -6.74 -20.30 41.92
N ASN A 169 -6.34 -20.59 43.16
CA ASN A 169 -6.91 -19.94 44.34
C ASN A 169 -6.56 -18.45 44.44
N GLU A 170 -5.38 -18.05 43.96
CA GLU A 170 -4.90 -16.66 44.04
C GLU A 170 -5.44 -15.77 42.91
N TYR A 171 -5.47 -16.30 41.68
CA TYR A 171 -5.87 -15.56 40.47
C TYR A 171 -7.29 -15.89 39.99
N GLY A 172 -7.76 -17.12 40.20
CA GLY A 172 -9.04 -17.62 39.70
C GLY A 172 -8.97 -18.20 38.28
N TRP A 173 -9.77 -19.23 38.00
CA TRP A 173 -9.79 -19.91 36.69
C TRP A 173 -10.12 -18.98 35.53
N TRP A 174 -11.05 -18.04 35.73
CA TRP A 174 -11.42 -17.07 34.71
C TRP A 174 -10.24 -16.22 34.25
N GLU A 175 -9.48 -15.64 35.19
CA GLU A 175 -8.35 -14.78 34.90
C GLU A 175 -7.23 -15.54 34.16
N ILE A 176 -6.96 -16.78 34.59
CA ILE A 176 -5.95 -17.64 33.97
C ILE A 176 -6.36 -18.01 32.54
N ALA A 177 -7.63 -18.33 32.29
CA ALA A 177 -8.11 -18.72 30.96
C ALA A 177 -8.00 -17.58 29.92
N HIS A 178 -8.05 -16.32 30.36
CA HIS A 178 -8.08 -15.15 29.48
C HIS A 178 -6.76 -14.37 29.40
N SER A 179 -5.75 -14.79 30.17
CA SER A 179 -4.40 -14.22 30.15
C SER A 179 -3.56 -14.82 29.04
N SER A 180 -2.51 -14.13 28.58
CA SER A 180 -1.61 -14.67 27.55
C SER A 180 -0.78 -15.83 28.10
N CYS A 181 -0.38 -16.78 27.25
CA CYS A 181 0.41 -17.93 27.69
C CYS A 181 1.79 -17.49 28.21
N GLU A 182 2.35 -16.45 27.64
CA GLU A 182 3.63 -15.85 28.03
C GLU A 182 3.54 -15.32 29.47
N ASP A 183 2.51 -14.51 29.76
CA ASP A 183 2.31 -13.93 31.10
C ASP A 183 2.10 -15.02 32.15
N ILE A 184 1.32 -16.04 31.80
CA ILE A 184 1.07 -17.18 32.69
C ILE A 184 2.37 -17.94 32.94
N SER A 185 3.25 -18.09 31.94
CA SER A 185 4.52 -18.83 32.09
C SER A 185 5.47 -18.14 33.06
N GLU A 186 5.66 -16.82 32.91
CA GLU A 186 6.54 -16.02 33.75
C GLU A 186 6.01 -15.97 35.20
N GLU A 187 4.73 -15.62 35.37
CA GLU A 187 4.12 -15.52 36.69
C GLU A 187 4.07 -16.89 37.41
N LEU A 188 3.82 -17.98 36.68
CA LEU A 188 3.86 -19.33 37.26
C LEU A 188 5.27 -19.73 37.70
N PHE A 189 6.29 -19.37 36.91
CA PHE A 189 7.69 -19.59 37.28
C PHE A 189 8.06 -18.82 38.56
N ASP A 190 7.77 -17.52 38.61
CA ASP A 190 8.07 -16.66 39.76
C ASP A 190 7.32 -17.14 41.01
N PHE A 191 6.03 -17.44 40.88
CA PHE A 191 5.21 -17.96 41.97
C PHE A 191 5.78 -19.27 42.55
N CYS A 192 6.21 -20.19 41.68
CA CYS A 192 6.83 -21.44 42.10
C CYS A 192 8.20 -21.22 42.75
N HIS A 193 9.03 -20.34 42.17
CA HIS A 193 10.36 -20.05 42.68
C HIS A 193 10.34 -19.41 44.07
N GLU A 194 9.37 -18.51 44.31
CA GLU A 194 9.22 -17.82 45.60
C GLU A 194 8.62 -18.71 46.69
N LYS A 195 7.54 -19.43 46.38
CA LYS A 195 6.82 -20.22 47.40
C LYS A 195 7.39 -21.62 47.62
N HIS A 196 8.01 -22.21 46.60
CA HIS A 196 8.48 -23.60 46.62
C HIS A 196 9.91 -23.75 46.04
N PRO A 197 10.92 -23.04 46.58
CA PRO A 197 12.29 -23.07 46.06
C PRO A 197 12.93 -24.48 46.02
N GLN A 198 12.42 -25.40 46.83
CA GLN A 198 12.85 -26.80 46.89
C GLN A 198 12.41 -27.65 45.68
N TRP A 199 11.45 -27.20 44.87
CA TRP A 199 10.95 -27.95 43.70
C TRP A 199 11.82 -27.73 42.46
N THR A 200 13.12 -27.99 42.57
CA THR A 200 14.15 -27.65 41.58
C THR A 200 13.86 -28.16 40.17
N THR A 201 13.42 -29.42 40.01
CA THR A 201 13.04 -30.00 38.71
C THR A 201 11.89 -29.23 38.06
N LEU A 202 10.86 -28.88 38.84
CA LEU A 202 9.70 -28.16 38.34
C LEU A 202 10.06 -26.71 37.99
N ILE A 203 10.86 -26.05 38.82
CA ILE A 203 11.40 -24.71 38.55
C ILE A 203 12.20 -24.70 37.23
N HIS A 204 13.02 -25.73 36.98
CA HIS A 204 13.78 -25.83 35.73
C HIS A 204 12.87 -26.02 34.50
N PHE A 205 11.80 -26.79 34.64
CA PHE A 205 10.77 -26.93 33.60
C PHE A 205 10.09 -25.59 33.33
N LEU A 206 9.59 -24.89 34.35
CA LEU A 206 8.91 -23.60 34.20
C LEU A 206 9.83 -22.54 33.59
N LYS A 207 11.08 -22.47 34.07
CA LYS A 207 12.10 -21.55 33.54
C LYS A 207 12.35 -21.72 32.05
N SER A 208 12.22 -22.94 31.52
CA SER A 208 12.44 -23.22 30.10
C SER A 208 11.37 -22.62 29.17
N SER A 209 10.23 -22.20 29.72
CA SER A 209 9.14 -21.53 29.00
C SER A 209 9.20 -20.00 29.08
N CYS A 210 10.25 -19.44 29.71
CA CYS A 210 10.42 -18.00 29.92
C CYS A 210 11.62 -17.46 29.11
N PRO A 211 11.55 -16.23 28.56
CA PRO A 211 12.68 -15.60 27.87
C PRO A 211 13.84 -15.31 28.83
N GLN A 212 15.09 -15.53 28.40
CA GLN A 212 16.26 -15.15 29.21
C GLN A 212 16.73 -13.72 28.89
N LYS A 213 16.31 -13.17 27.76
CA LYS A 213 16.57 -11.80 27.28
C LYS A 213 15.30 -11.23 26.65
N GLU A 214 15.12 -9.91 26.69
CA GLU A 214 13.89 -9.23 26.23
C GLU A 214 13.49 -9.52 24.76
N ASN A 215 14.47 -9.83 23.90
CA ASN A 215 14.24 -10.09 22.47
C ASN A 215 14.27 -11.59 22.09
N GLU A 216 14.32 -12.50 23.07
CA GLU A 216 14.35 -13.94 22.81
C GLU A 216 12.93 -14.50 22.69
N GLU A 217 12.54 -14.96 21.49
CA GLU A 217 11.27 -15.66 21.31
C GLU A 217 11.35 -17.08 21.91
N VAL A 218 10.59 -17.34 22.98
CA VAL A 218 10.46 -18.67 23.61
C VAL A 218 9.01 -19.13 23.54
N GLU A 219 8.78 -20.42 23.27
CA GLU A 219 7.43 -20.99 23.28
C GLU A 219 6.92 -21.11 24.74
N PRO A 220 5.79 -20.49 25.10
CA PRO A 220 5.32 -20.37 26.49
C PRO A 220 4.57 -21.62 26.98
N ILE A 221 5.25 -22.76 27.01
CA ILE A 221 4.60 -24.08 27.12
C ILE A 221 3.96 -24.31 28.49
N SER A 222 4.61 -23.88 29.57
CA SER A 222 3.99 -23.92 30.90
C SER A 222 2.70 -23.11 30.98
N GLY A 223 2.65 -21.97 30.28
CA GLY A 223 1.46 -21.14 30.22
C GLY A 223 0.38 -21.70 29.33
N GLN A 224 0.73 -22.30 28.18
CA GLN A 224 -0.22 -23.05 27.35
C GLN A 224 -0.85 -24.22 28.14
N LEU A 225 -0.06 -24.91 28.96
CA LEU A 225 -0.54 -26.00 29.80
C LEU A 225 -1.48 -25.50 30.90
N LEU A 226 -1.12 -24.46 31.64
CA LEU A 226 -1.96 -23.90 32.69
C LEU A 226 -3.22 -23.20 32.14
N GLN A 227 -3.10 -22.45 31.04
CA GLN A 227 -4.25 -21.83 30.36
C GLN A 227 -5.23 -22.90 29.88
N GLY A 228 -4.75 -24.00 29.28
CA GLY A 228 -5.61 -25.10 28.88
C GLY A 228 -6.35 -25.74 30.04
N ILE A 229 -5.68 -25.96 31.19
CA ILE A 229 -6.33 -26.45 32.43
C ILE A 229 -7.42 -25.46 32.89
N ALA A 230 -7.14 -24.16 32.86
CA ALA A 230 -8.10 -23.15 33.26
C ALA A 230 -9.31 -23.07 32.34
N ILE A 231 -9.11 -23.18 31.01
CA ILE A 231 -10.21 -23.24 30.04
C ILE A 231 -11.11 -24.45 30.33
N ILE A 232 -10.51 -25.62 30.60
CA ILE A 232 -11.27 -26.82 30.98
C ILE A 232 -12.05 -26.57 32.27
N ALA A 233 -11.44 -25.97 33.30
CA ALA A 233 -12.11 -25.66 34.56
C ALA A 233 -13.34 -24.76 34.35
N VAL A 234 -13.16 -23.66 33.61
CA VAL A 234 -14.23 -22.71 33.28
C VAL A 234 -15.36 -23.38 32.50
N GLU A 235 -15.02 -24.22 31.51
CA GLU A 235 -16.00 -24.92 30.68
C GLU A 235 -16.77 -26.00 31.46
N LEU A 236 -16.10 -26.76 32.33
CA LEU A 236 -16.76 -27.73 33.22
C LEU A 236 -17.72 -27.05 34.20
N GLU A 237 -17.26 -25.98 34.87
CA GLU A 237 -18.09 -25.18 35.78
C GLU A 237 -19.31 -24.63 35.03
N ARG A 238 -19.12 -24.14 33.81
CA ARG A 238 -20.20 -23.58 32.97
C ARG A 238 -21.21 -24.62 32.53
N GLN A 239 -20.75 -25.80 32.13
CA GLN A 239 -21.61 -26.91 31.66
C GLN A 239 -22.25 -27.68 32.82
N GLY A 240 -21.91 -27.35 34.08
CA GLY A 240 -22.33 -28.11 35.25
C GLY A 240 -21.82 -29.56 35.22
N THR A 241 -20.75 -29.81 34.46
CA THR A 241 -20.18 -31.14 34.28
C THR A 241 -19.14 -31.36 35.37
N LEU A 242 -19.26 -32.51 36.04
CA LEU A 242 -18.33 -32.89 37.10
C LEU A 242 -16.97 -33.28 36.49
N PRO A 243 -15.82 -32.83 37.05
CA PRO A 243 -14.49 -33.17 36.54
C PRO A 243 -14.19 -34.66 36.45
N GLU A 244 -14.93 -35.50 37.16
CA GLU A 244 -14.88 -36.97 37.07
C GLU A 244 -15.14 -37.49 35.65
N ALA A 245 -15.88 -36.76 34.81
CA ALA A 245 -16.09 -37.10 33.40
C ALA A 245 -14.78 -37.13 32.60
N LEU A 246 -13.71 -36.46 33.07
CA LEU A 246 -12.39 -36.49 32.43
C LEU A 246 -11.59 -37.76 32.74
N LYS A 247 -12.07 -38.64 33.65
CA LYS A 247 -11.40 -39.91 33.97
C LYS A 247 -11.52 -40.93 32.85
N ASP A 248 -12.65 -40.93 32.13
CA ASP A 248 -12.83 -41.80 30.96
C ASP A 248 -12.17 -41.16 29.73
N ASP A 249 -11.29 -41.91 29.07
CA ASP A 249 -10.52 -41.39 27.94
C ASP A 249 -11.42 -40.99 26.75
N ASN A 250 -12.51 -41.73 26.49
CA ASN A 250 -13.40 -41.43 25.36
C ASN A 250 -14.29 -40.22 25.63
N GLU A 251 -14.85 -40.12 26.84
CA GLU A 251 -15.64 -38.94 27.24
C GLU A 251 -14.76 -37.69 27.32
N ARG A 252 -13.55 -37.82 27.87
CA ARG A 252 -12.57 -36.72 27.92
C ARG A 252 -12.28 -36.19 26.52
N GLU A 253 -11.87 -37.04 25.58
CA GLU A 253 -11.55 -36.61 24.22
C GLU A 253 -12.76 -35.97 23.52
N LYS A 254 -13.97 -36.46 23.78
CA LYS A 254 -15.21 -35.87 23.27
C LYS A 254 -15.45 -34.46 23.82
N LEU A 255 -15.23 -34.24 25.12
CA LEU A 255 -15.37 -32.93 25.76
C LEU A 255 -14.31 -31.94 25.25
N LEU A 256 -13.03 -32.34 25.30
CA LEU A 256 -11.90 -31.48 24.95
C LEU A 256 -11.91 -31.02 23.49
N ARG A 257 -12.45 -31.83 22.56
CA ARG A 257 -12.62 -31.45 21.14
C ARG A 257 -13.47 -30.19 20.94
N ASN A 258 -14.40 -29.93 21.85
CA ASN A 258 -15.31 -28.79 21.77
C ASN A 258 -14.77 -27.55 22.49
N TYR A 259 -13.58 -27.64 23.11
CA TYR A 259 -12.97 -26.53 23.84
C TYR A 259 -11.87 -25.87 23.01
N TYR A 260 -11.74 -24.54 23.14
CA TYR A 260 -10.67 -23.77 22.52
C TYR A 260 -9.37 -23.92 23.34
N LEU A 261 -8.76 -25.09 23.31
CA LEU A 261 -7.49 -25.34 24.00
C LEU A 261 -6.30 -24.79 23.19
N PRO A 262 -5.15 -24.46 23.80
CA PRO A 262 -3.94 -24.08 23.07
C PRO A 262 -3.47 -25.17 22.07
N ASN A 263 -2.78 -24.77 20.99
CA ASN A 263 -2.30 -25.70 19.93
C ASN A 263 -1.40 -26.81 20.46
N ASN A 264 -0.57 -26.44 21.43
CA ASN A 264 0.43 -27.29 22.04
C ASN A 264 -0.01 -27.84 23.41
N PHE A 265 -1.30 -27.69 23.76
CA PHE A 265 -1.82 -28.27 25.00
C PHE A 265 -1.81 -29.80 24.93
N PHE A 266 -1.19 -30.43 25.93
CA PHE A 266 -1.24 -31.87 26.15
C PHE A 266 -1.04 -32.21 27.63
N LEU A 267 -1.72 -33.26 28.09
CA LEU A 267 -1.58 -33.82 29.43
C LEU A 267 -1.57 -35.35 29.33
N ARG A 268 -0.54 -35.97 29.91
CA ARG A 268 -0.37 -37.43 29.90
C ARG A 268 -1.07 -38.11 31.06
N ASP A 269 -1.08 -37.50 32.25
CA ASP A 269 -1.79 -37.98 33.43
C ASP A 269 -2.76 -36.91 33.94
N TRP A 270 -4.03 -37.29 34.02
CA TRP A 270 -5.12 -36.43 34.42
C TRP A 270 -5.49 -36.58 35.90
N ASN A 271 -5.07 -37.65 36.56
CA ASN A 271 -5.60 -38.02 37.88
C ASN A 271 -5.34 -36.94 38.94
N SER A 272 -4.11 -36.44 39.03
CA SER A 272 -3.75 -35.38 39.98
C SER A 272 -4.41 -34.04 39.64
N LEU A 273 -4.68 -33.77 38.35
CA LEU A 273 -5.31 -32.52 37.90
C LEU A 273 -6.84 -32.54 38.04
N ILE A 274 -7.50 -33.69 37.86
CA ILE A 274 -8.93 -33.85 38.11
C ILE A 274 -9.26 -33.46 39.56
N GLN A 275 -8.40 -33.82 40.52
CA GLN A 275 -8.56 -33.42 41.93
C GLN A 275 -8.47 -31.90 42.15
N VAL A 276 -7.73 -31.19 41.31
CA VAL A 276 -7.59 -29.72 41.34
C VAL A 276 -8.80 -29.04 40.69
N LEU A 277 -9.36 -29.66 39.65
CA LEU A 277 -10.56 -29.20 38.97
C LEU A 277 -11.82 -29.43 39.81
N THR A 278 -11.84 -30.41 40.72
CA THR A 278 -12.97 -30.67 41.62
C THR A 278 -13.23 -29.45 42.52
N PRO A 279 -14.39 -28.79 42.41
CA PRO A 279 -14.67 -27.58 43.18
C PRO A 279 -14.67 -27.88 44.68
N LYS A 280 -13.70 -27.33 45.43
CA LYS A 280 -13.75 -27.33 46.90
C LYS A 280 -14.63 -26.17 47.36
N GLN A 281 -15.49 -26.41 48.36
CA GLN A 281 -16.51 -25.47 48.85
C GLN A 281 -16.04 -24.01 48.85
N ARG A 282 -16.83 -23.15 48.19
CA ARG A 282 -16.54 -21.73 47.91
C ARG A 282 -16.05 -20.98 49.16
N ARG A 283 -14.79 -20.53 49.16
CA ARG A 283 -14.40 -19.34 49.93
C ARG A 283 -14.74 -18.11 49.10
N PHE A 284 -15.92 -17.54 49.38
CA PHE A 284 -16.23 -16.18 48.95
C PHE A 284 -15.39 -15.21 49.78
N GLY A 285 -14.71 -14.29 49.10
CA GLY A 285 -14.00 -13.18 49.73
C GLY A 285 -12.48 -13.35 49.68
N ASN A 286 -11.90 -13.00 48.53
CA ASN A 286 -10.61 -12.30 48.46
C ASN A 286 -10.58 -11.57 47.11
N SER A 287 -10.06 -10.35 47.10
CA SER A 287 -9.75 -9.63 45.87
C SER A 287 -8.79 -10.48 45.05
N ARG A 288 -9.26 -11.07 43.95
CA ARG A 288 -8.42 -11.88 43.06
C ARG A 288 -7.40 -10.97 42.38
N LYS A 289 -6.14 -11.42 42.30
CA LYS A 289 -5.09 -10.69 41.58
C LYS A 289 -5.29 -10.85 40.07
N ILE A 290 -4.81 -9.89 39.29
CA ILE A 290 -4.83 -9.89 37.82
C ILE A 290 -3.45 -10.35 37.34
N ILE A 291 -3.40 -11.29 36.39
CA ILE A 291 -2.15 -11.85 35.85
C ILE A 291 -1.55 -10.91 34.80
N SER A 292 -2.39 -10.23 34.01
CA SER A 292 -1.91 -9.38 32.92
C SER A 292 -1.20 -8.11 33.45
N ARG A 293 0.13 -8.15 33.46
CA ARG A 293 1.01 -7.06 33.91
C ARG A 293 2.06 -6.68 32.87
N ARG A 294 2.04 -7.32 31.69
CA ARG A 294 3.08 -7.16 30.69
C ARG A 294 2.91 -5.86 29.92
N GLN A 295 4.06 -5.24 29.75
CA GLN A 295 4.25 -4.10 28.88
C GLN A 295 3.90 -4.46 27.43
N LYS A 296 2.85 -3.85 26.87
CA LYS A 296 2.56 -3.95 25.43
C LYS A 296 3.48 -3.01 24.67
N PRO A 297 4.08 -3.44 23.55
CA PRO A 297 5.03 -2.61 22.80
C PRO A 297 4.34 -1.40 22.18
N LEU A 298 5.14 -0.38 21.86
CA LEU A 298 4.71 0.69 20.96
C LEU A 298 4.45 0.09 19.57
N SER A 299 3.44 0.59 18.89
CA SER A 299 3.13 0.20 17.52
C SER A 299 2.98 1.42 16.62
N LEU A 300 3.37 1.27 15.37
CA LEU A 300 3.18 2.29 14.33
C LEU A 300 1.94 1.93 13.50
N VAL A 301 1.07 2.91 13.28
CA VAL A 301 -0.18 2.73 12.54
C VAL A 301 -0.40 3.93 11.62
N LEU A 302 -0.96 3.70 10.45
CA LEU A 302 -1.47 4.73 9.56
C LEU A 302 -2.98 4.83 9.73
N ASP A 303 -3.48 6.04 9.98
CA ASP A 303 -4.91 6.31 10.03
C ASP A 303 -5.52 6.33 8.61
N VAL A 304 -5.74 5.13 8.05
CA VAL A 304 -6.28 4.93 6.69
C VAL A 304 -7.75 5.37 6.54
N THR A 305 -8.45 5.65 7.63
CA THR A 305 -9.89 5.95 7.63
C THR A 305 -10.22 7.43 7.60
N GLU A 306 -9.36 8.29 8.13
CA GLU A 306 -9.68 9.72 8.25
C GLU A 306 -8.55 10.66 7.83
N SER A 307 -7.33 10.50 8.36
CA SER A 307 -6.30 11.54 8.23
C SER A 307 -5.03 11.16 7.49
N LEU A 308 -4.82 9.86 7.22
CA LEU A 308 -3.58 9.31 6.67
C LEU A 308 -2.33 9.71 7.49
N ASN A 309 -2.52 10.09 8.74
CA ASN A 309 -1.42 10.43 9.63
C ASN A 309 -0.78 9.15 10.17
N MET A 310 0.54 9.16 10.26
CA MET A 310 1.28 8.13 10.96
C MET A 310 1.18 8.38 12.47
N GLN A 311 0.86 7.35 13.23
CA GLN A 311 0.55 7.40 14.64
C GLN A 311 1.38 6.38 15.41
N LEU A 312 2.04 6.83 16.48
CA LEU A 312 2.52 5.95 17.54
C LEU A 312 1.35 5.65 18.46
N VAL A 313 1.06 4.36 18.61
CA VAL A 313 0.02 3.84 19.47
C VAL A 313 0.66 3.03 20.58
N LEU A 314 0.45 3.47 21.82
CA LEU A 314 0.69 2.67 23.02
C LEU A 314 -0.64 2.01 23.41
N PRO A 315 -0.78 0.69 23.27
CA PRO A 315 -2.04 0.01 23.58
C PRO A 315 -2.39 0.10 25.07
N GLU A 316 -3.68 0.04 25.39
CA GLU A 316 -4.17 -0.06 26.77
C GLU A 316 -3.51 -1.25 27.49
N GLN A 317 -2.94 -1.00 28.66
CA GLN A 317 -2.20 -2.00 29.42
C GLN A 317 -2.21 -1.72 30.91
N SER A 318 -2.13 -2.77 31.73
CA SER A 318 -1.86 -2.68 33.16
C SER A 318 -0.39 -2.97 33.39
N LEU A 319 0.34 -2.05 34.02
CA LEU A 319 1.76 -2.25 34.37
C LEU A 319 1.90 -2.59 35.84
N TRP A 320 2.76 -3.56 36.11
CA TRP A 320 3.26 -3.78 37.46
C TRP A 320 4.67 -4.36 37.40
N LYS A 321 5.59 -3.81 38.20
CA LYS A 321 6.93 -4.37 38.39
C LYS A 321 7.15 -4.71 39.85
N LYS A 322 7.91 -5.77 40.10
CA LYS A 322 8.36 -6.16 41.44
C LYS A 322 9.10 -4.99 42.11
N GLY A 323 8.70 -4.64 43.33
CA GLY A 323 9.24 -3.48 44.07
C GLY A 323 8.40 -2.21 43.95
N TRP A 324 7.43 -2.15 43.03
CA TRP A 324 6.48 -1.04 42.94
C TRP A 324 5.51 -0.98 44.11
N GLU A 325 5.42 -2.02 44.95
CA GLU A 325 4.69 -1.98 46.22
C GLU A 325 5.15 -0.80 47.09
N ARG A 326 6.46 -0.48 47.02
CA ARG A 326 7.10 0.62 47.77
C ARG A 326 6.90 1.99 47.12
N LEU A 327 6.42 2.01 45.87
CA LEU A 327 6.16 3.21 45.08
C LEU A 327 4.67 3.56 45.08
N SER A 328 3.82 2.89 45.85
CA SER A 328 2.40 3.20 45.86
C SER A 328 2.13 4.64 46.28
N GLY A 329 1.17 5.29 45.62
CA GLY A 329 0.87 6.71 45.78
C GLY A 329 1.85 7.64 45.07
N THR A 330 2.87 7.10 44.39
CA THR A 330 3.80 7.93 43.61
C THR A 330 3.16 8.39 42.31
N PHE A 331 3.21 9.70 42.07
CA PHE A 331 2.83 10.30 40.79
C PHE A 331 3.81 9.89 39.68
N CYS A 332 3.26 9.59 38.51
CA CYS A 332 4.00 9.19 37.33
C CYS A 332 3.37 9.74 36.05
N GLN A 333 4.15 9.84 34.98
CA GLN A 333 3.73 10.42 33.71
C GLN A 333 4.40 9.75 32.51
N ILE A 334 3.76 9.85 31.35
CA ILE A 334 4.32 9.53 30.03
C ILE A 334 4.32 10.86 29.24
N PRO A 335 5.43 11.62 29.27
CA PRO A 335 5.47 12.96 28.68
C PRO A 335 5.15 12.97 27.18
N ALA A 336 5.62 11.96 26.44
CA ALA A 336 5.39 11.84 25.00
C ALA A 336 3.91 11.80 24.61
N ALA A 337 3.06 11.25 25.49
CA ALA A 337 1.62 11.11 25.29
C ALA A 337 0.78 12.12 26.11
N HIS A 338 1.43 13.00 26.89
CA HIS A 338 0.75 13.88 27.85
C HIS A 338 -0.16 13.13 28.83
N TRP A 339 0.23 11.91 29.20
CA TRP A 339 -0.51 11.08 30.13
C TRP A 339 0.06 11.17 31.54
N GLU A 340 -0.80 11.22 32.55
CA GLU A 340 -0.44 11.30 33.96
C GLU A 340 -1.26 10.30 34.78
N GLY A 341 -0.65 9.77 35.85
CA GLY A 341 -1.29 8.78 36.71
C GLY A 341 -0.59 8.63 38.06
N THR A 342 -1.15 7.79 38.92
CA THR A 342 -0.56 7.48 40.24
C THR A 342 -0.49 5.97 40.40
N ILE A 343 0.65 5.45 40.86
CA ILE A 343 0.85 4.01 41.07
C ILE A 343 -0.11 3.54 42.18
N PRO A 344 -1.11 2.68 41.89
CA PRO A 344 -2.07 2.23 42.89
C PRO A 344 -1.45 1.15 43.81
N ASN A 345 -2.05 0.95 44.98
CA ASN A 345 -1.65 -0.15 45.90
C ASN A 345 -1.98 -1.54 45.31
N ASN A 346 -3.08 -1.64 44.56
CA ASN A 346 -3.54 -2.77 43.74
C ASN A 346 -4.75 -2.27 42.92
N PRO A 347 -5.03 -2.75 41.68
CA PRO A 347 -4.30 -3.74 40.88
C PRO A 347 -3.59 -3.08 39.67
N GLY A 348 -2.25 -2.95 39.69
CA GLY A 348 -1.47 -2.46 38.54
C GLY A 348 -1.73 -1.00 38.13
N LEU A 349 -0.73 -0.31 37.59
CA LEU A 349 -0.94 1.01 36.98
C LEU A 349 -1.64 0.84 35.63
N MET A 350 -2.91 1.19 35.56
CA MET A 350 -3.68 1.18 34.30
C MET A 350 -3.27 2.36 33.42
N ILE A 351 -2.71 2.08 32.25
CA ILE A 351 -2.44 3.05 31.20
C ILE A 351 -3.48 2.82 30.09
N PRO A 352 -4.40 3.77 29.86
CA PRO A 352 -5.31 3.70 28.73
C PRO A 352 -4.53 3.85 27.42
N GLU A 353 -5.11 3.38 26.32
CA GLU A 353 -4.50 3.53 25.00
C GLU A 353 -4.15 5.00 24.72
N GLN A 354 -2.91 5.23 24.30
CA GLN A 354 -2.40 6.56 23.95
C GLN A 354 -2.02 6.58 22.48
N VAL A 355 -2.40 7.66 21.78
CA VAL A 355 -2.16 7.82 20.35
C VAL A 355 -1.53 9.19 20.10
N VAL A 356 -0.40 9.22 19.40
CA VAL A 356 0.32 10.47 19.07
C VAL A 356 0.70 10.47 17.59
N ASN A 357 0.34 11.55 16.88
CA ASN A 357 0.73 11.74 15.48
C ASN A 357 2.23 12.04 15.37
N ILE A 358 2.92 11.33 14.48
CA ILE A 358 4.34 11.53 14.19
C ILE A 358 4.50 12.60 13.11
N LYS A 359 5.34 13.59 13.41
CA LYS A 359 5.66 14.70 12.49
C LYS A 359 7.07 14.63 11.89
N SER A 360 7.94 13.80 12.45
CA SER A 360 9.34 13.63 12.06
C SER A 360 9.75 12.15 12.14
N GLY A 361 10.40 11.65 11.10
CA GLY A 361 11.00 10.31 11.12
C GLY A 361 12.18 10.26 12.10
N ALA A 362 12.34 9.12 12.78
CA ALA A 362 13.45 8.83 13.67
C ALA A 362 13.88 7.37 13.49
N GLU A 363 15.14 7.05 13.77
CA GLU A 363 15.64 5.66 13.76
C GLU A 363 15.06 4.83 14.92
N LEU A 364 14.74 5.49 16.04
CA LEU A 364 14.14 4.88 17.22
C LEU A 364 13.12 5.85 17.83
N TRP A 365 11.91 5.37 18.08
CA TRP A 365 10.93 6.07 18.91
C TRP A 365 10.90 5.45 20.30
N GLU A 366 11.07 6.29 21.32
CA GLU A 366 11.16 5.86 22.71
C GLU A 366 10.18 6.64 23.58
N TRP A 367 9.33 5.93 24.32
CA TRP A 367 8.46 6.50 25.34
C TRP A 367 8.87 5.99 26.71
N GLN A 368 8.84 6.86 27.71
CA GLN A 368 9.21 6.52 29.08
C GLN A 368 8.07 6.84 30.04
N LEU A 369 7.83 5.93 30.98
CA LEU A 369 7.06 6.19 32.19
C LEU A 369 8.03 6.70 33.26
N LEU A 370 7.86 7.95 33.66
CA LEU A 370 8.71 8.63 34.63
C LEU A 370 7.97 8.84 35.95
N ASP A 371 8.67 8.72 37.07
CA ASP A 371 8.16 9.20 38.36
C ASP A 371 8.26 10.74 38.47
N HIS A 372 7.73 11.31 39.55
CA HIS A 372 7.85 12.74 39.87
C HIS A 372 9.29 13.26 40.00
N ARG A 373 10.29 12.38 40.15
CA ARG A 373 11.73 12.70 40.21
C ARG A 373 12.44 12.48 38.87
N LYS A 374 11.70 12.15 37.81
CA LYS A 374 12.20 11.80 36.47
C LYS A 374 13.02 10.51 36.44
N ASN A 375 12.87 9.62 37.42
CA ASN A 375 13.42 8.28 37.31
C ASN A 375 12.57 7.45 36.34
N CYS A 376 13.23 6.71 35.46
CA CYS A 376 12.55 5.82 34.53
C CYS A 376 12.01 4.59 35.27
N LEU A 377 10.69 4.48 35.33
CA LEU A 377 9.98 3.31 35.87
C LEU A 377 9.78 2.25 34.79
N ASN A 378 9.52 2.68 33.56
CA ASN A 378 9.34 1.81 32.40
C ASN A 378 9.68 2.53 31.09
N GLU A 379 10.04 1.77 30.06
CA GLU A 379 10.50 2.31 28.77
C GLU A 379 10.00 1.45 27.61
N TRP A 380 9.32 2.04 26.64
CA TRP A 380 8.89 1.41 25.40
C TRP A 380 9.74 1.90 24.24
N LYS A 381 10.20 0.98 23.39
CA LYS A 381 10.99 1.28 22.19
C LYS A 381 10.33 0.70 20.96
N LEU A 382 10.37 1.44 19.86
CA LEU A 382 9.98 1.00 18.53
C LEU A 382 11.04 1.44 17.52
N GLU A 383 11.64 0.47 16.82
CA GLU A 383 12.51 0.76 15.69
C GLU A 383 11.71 1.50 14.62
N GLY A 384 12.28 2.62 14.15
CA GLY A 384 11.65 3.49 13.18
C GLY A 384 12.25 3.31 11.80
N VAL A 385 12.76 4.41 11.25
CA VAL A 385 13.27 4.46 9.87
C VAL A 385 14.75 4.15 9.87
N ALA A 386 15.14 3.00 9.31
CA ALA A 386 16.55 2.64 9.16
C ALA A 386 17.22 3.51 8.09
N SER A 387 18.44 3.97 8.35
CA SER A 387 19.21 4.81 7.40
C SER A 387 19.54 4.10 6.08
N ASN A 388 19.68 2.77 6.10
CA ASN A 388 19.90 1.94 4.91
C ASN A 388 18.61 1.50 4.20
N LEU A 389 17.44 1.83 4.74
CA LEU A 389 16.14 1.54 4.13
C LEU A 389 15.12 2.60 4.58
N PRO A 390 15.23 3.84 4.04
CA PRO A 390 14.47 4.98 4.53
C PRO A 390 13.02 4.99 4.03
N CYS A 391 12.22 4.00 4.44
CA CYS A 391 10.82 3.87 4.07
C CYS A 391 9.95 3.43 5.25
N LEU A 392 8.65 3.72 5.15
CA LEU A 392 7.62 3.17 6.04
C LEU A 392 6.52 2.57 5.17
N ILE A 393 6.06 1.38 5.52
CA ILE A 393 5.10 0.63 4.70
C ILE A 393 3.93 0.22 5.58
N PHE A 394 2.72 0.46 5.08
CA PHE A 394 1.50 0.12 5.77
C PHE A 394 0.64 -0.75 4.87
N ASP A 395 -0.07 -1.71 5.46
CA ASP A 395 -1.15 -2.40 4.77
C ASP A 395 -2.29 -1.40 4.48
N ALA A 396 -2.72 -1.30 3.22
CA ALA A 396 -3.68 -0.27 2.82
C ALA A 396 -5.09 -0.50 3.40
N GLY A 397 -5.45 -1.74 3.72
CA GLY A 397 -6.77 -2.07 4.24
C GLY A 397 -6.88 -1.92 5.76
N THR A 398 -5.79 -2.17 6.49
CA THR A 398 -5.76 -2.18 7.96
C THR A 398 -5.03 -1.00 8.57
N GLY A 399 -4.16 -0.33 7.80
CA GLY A 399 -3.29 0.74 8.28
C GLY A 399 -2.14 0.23 9.17
N GLU A 400 -1.92 -1.08 9.28
CA GLU A 400 -0.87 -1.62 10.13
C GLU A 400 0.51 -1.47 9.48
N HIS A 401 1.51 -1.05 10.28
CA HIS A 401 2.88 -0.99 9.82
C HIS A 401 3.44 -2.38 9.54
N LEU A 402 4.01 -2.56 8.34
CA LEU A 402 4.66 -3.78 7.88
C LEU A 402 6.16 -3.65 8.16
N ASN A 403 6.59 -4.18 9.31
CA ASN A 403 8.02 -4.20 9.67
C ASN A 403 8.82 -5.00 8.65
N LEU A 404 9.91 -4.41 8.15
CA LEU A 404 10.84 -5.07 7.25
C LEU A 404 12.10 -5.49 8.00
N ASP A 405 12.58 -6.70 7.72
CA ASP A 405 13.92 -7.12 8.13
C ASP A 405 14.96 -6.33 7.31
N SER A 406 15.81 -5.56 8.00
CA SER A 406 16.85 -4.74 7.37
C SER A 406 17.88 -5.57 6.59
N ALA A 407 18.08 -6.85 6.92
CA ALA A 407 19.00 -7.74 6.21
C ALA A 407 18.38 -8.33 4.93
N ASN A 408 17.07 -8.62 4.95
CA ASN A 408 16.32 -9.21 3.83
C ASN A 408 14.90 -8.60 3.76
N PRO A 409 14.76 -7.39 3.23
CA PRO A 409 13.50 -6.69 3.30
C PRO A 409 12.45 -7.37 2.43
N SER A 410 11.37 -7.82 3.05
CA SER A 410 10.27 -8.51 2.35
C SER A 410 8.90 -8.11 2.89
N ILE A 411 7.99 -7.75 1.98
CA ILE A 411 6.57 -7.57 2.25
C ILE A 411 5.88 -8.91 2.00
N ARG A 412 5.13 -9.40 2.99
CA ARG A 412 4.39 -10.66 2.90
C ARG A 412 2.93 -10.47 3.27
N GLY A 413 2.03 -11.08 2.51
CA GLY A 413 0.60 -11.17 2.87
C GLY A 413 -0.25 -9.94 2.54
N ALA A 414 0.33 -8.75 2.38
CA ALA A 414 -0.40 -7.58 1.91
C ALA A 414 -0.54 -7.59 0.39
N LYS A 415 -1.78 -7.47 -0.12
CA LYS A 415 -2.04 -7.30 -1.57
C LYS A 415 -1.87 -5.85 -2.01
N GLU A 416 -2.18 -4.92 -1.12
CA GLU A 416 -2.17 -3.49 -1.36
C GLU A 416 -1.54 -2.78 -0.17
N ILE A 417 -0.65 -1.84 -0.44
CA ILE A 417 0.14 -1.14 0.57
C ILE A 417 0.10 0.36 0.34
N ILE A 418 0.26 1.12 1.43
CA ILE A 418 0.59 2.54 1.39
C ILE A 418 2.05 2.68 1.82
N PHE A 419 2.84 3.25 0.93
CA PHE A 419 4.29 3.24 0.99
C PHE A 419 4.83 4.67 1.05
N PHE A 420 5.59 4.99 2.10
CA PHE A 420 6.12 6.33 2.33
C PHE A 420 7.65 6.38 2.24
N THR A 421 8.16 7.43 1.59
CA THR A 421 9.61 7.71 1.44
C THR A 421 9.90 9.21 1.51
N PRO A 422 11.14 9.62 1.83
CA PRO A 422 11.62 10.98 1.61
C PRO A 422 11.45 11.46 0.15
N LYS A 423 11.13 12.75 -0.06
CA LYS A 423 10.89 13.36 -1.39
C LYS A 423 12.08 13.27 -2.37
N GLY A 424 13.28 12.92 -1.91
CA GLY A 424 14.49 12.74 -2.74
C GLY A 424 14.73 11.31 -3.26
N ILE A 425 13.87 10.36 -2.91
CA ILE A 425 14.04 8.95 -3.29
C ILE A 425 13.09 8.59 -4.43
N CYS A 426 13.65 8.05 -5.51
CA CYS A 426 12.89 7.47 -6.60
C CYS A 426 12.68 5.97 -6.37
N LEU A 427 11.53 5.49 -6.84
CA LEU A 427 11.15 4.08 -6.76
C LEU A 427 11.03 3.53 -8.17
N ASP A 428 11.63 2.38 -8.39
CA ASP A 428 11.43 1.57 -9.58
C ASP A 428 10.71 0.28 -9.20
N PHE A 429 9.81 -0.17 -10.07
CA PHE A 429 8.88 -1.26 -9.77
C PHE A 429 9.12 -2.43 -10.71
N GLY A 430 9.27 -3.62 -10.13
CA GLY A 430 9.26 -4.86 -10.89
C GLY A 430 7.90 -5.10 -11.55
N ASN A 431 7.89 -5.98 -12.56
CA ASN A 431 6.66 -6.35 -13.25
C ASN A 431 5.59 -6.83 -12.27
N GLY A 432 4.35 -6.35 -12.42
CA GLY A 432 3.22 -6.77 -11.59
C GLY A 432 2.97 -5.95 -10.33
N ILE A 433 3.58 -4.78 -10.20
CA ILE A 433 3.19 -3.74 -9.24
C ILE A 433 2.49 -2.62 -10.01
N GLU A 434 1.30 -2.24 -9.58
CA GLU A 434 0.55 -1.11 -10.13
C GLU A 434 0.43 0.00 -9.08
N ILE A 435 0.53 1.25 -9.54
CA ILE A 435 0.34 2.41 -8.68
C ILE A 435 -1.14 2.76 -8.69
N VAL A 436 -1.77 2.66 -7.52
CA VAL A 436 -3.17 3.02 -7.29
C VAL A 436 -3.29 4.52 -7.05
N ASP A 437 -2.40 5.07 -6.22
CA ASP A 437 -2.31 6.51 -5.93
C ASP A 437 -0.84 6.93 -5.84
N THR A 438 -0.51 8.06 -6.46
CA THR A 438 0.85 8.62 -6.47
C THR A 438 1.06 9.70 -5.40
N CYS A 439 -0.02 10.19 -4.77
CA CYS A 439 -0.02 11.43 -3.98
C CYS A 439 -0.64 11.23 -2.59
N VAL A 440 -0.25 10.17 -1.88
CA VAL A 440 -0.71 9.95 -0.50
C VAL A 440 0.01 10.93 0.44
N PRO A 441 -0.71 11.83 1.14
CA PRO A 441 -0.09 12.81 2.03
C PRO A 441 0.58 12.13 3.22
N SER A 442 1.74 12.65 3.63
CA SER A 442 2.49 12.16 4.79
C SER A 442 2.45 13.15 5.94
N SER A 443 2.20 12.67 7.15
CA SER A 443 2.34 13.47 8.37
C SER A 443 3.80 13.81 8.70
N ILE A 444 4.75 13.04 8.15
CA ILE A 444 6.18 13.29 8.32
C ILE A 444 6.63 14.35 7.32
N ARG A 445 7.19 15.45 7.82
CA ARG A 445 7.67 16.55 6.98
C ARG A 445 8.75 16.06 6.00
N GLY A 446 8.59 16.39 4.72
CA GLY A 446 9.57 16.05 3.68
C GLY A 446 9.43 14.64 3.11
N TRP A 447 8.39 13.90 3.51
CA TRP A 447 8.07 12.58 2.97
C TRP A 447 6.89 12.65 1.99
N GLN A 448 6.78 11.63 1.14
CA GLN A 448 5.73 11.42 0.15
C GLN A 448 5.23 9.98 0.25
N GLY A 449 3.93 9.78 0.09
CA GLY A 449 3.31 8.46 0.08
C GLY A 449 2.80 8.06 -1.30
N LYS A 450 2.80 6.76 -1.58
CA LYS A 450 2.19 6.14 -2.76
C LYS A 450 1.40 4.91 -2.33
N GLN A 451 0.23 4.71 -2.91
CA GLN A 451 -0.54 3.48 -2.76
C GLN A 451 -0.23 2.55 -3.93
N LEU A 452 0.19 1.33 -3.60
CA LEU A 452 0.65 0.34 -4.57
C LEU A 452 -0.16 -0.95 -4.39
N THR A 453 -0.42 -1.65 -5.49
CA THR A 453 -1.09 -2.95 -5.47
C THR A 453 -0.25 -3.99 -6.22
N LEU A 454 -0.21 -5.21 -5.69
CA LEU A 454 0.48 -6.33 -6.32
C LEU A 454 -0.54 -7.15 -7.15
N THR A 455 -0.31 -7.20 -8.47
CA THR A 455 -1.17 -7.92 -9.42
C THR A 455 -0.63 -9.31 -9.79
N THR A 456 0.57 -9.64 -9.34
CA THR A 456 1.25 -10.93 -9.56
C THR A 456 1.53 -11.65 -8.24
N LYS A 457 1.97 -12.92 -8.29
CA LYS A 457 2.29 -13.68 -7.05
C LYS A 457 3.47 -13.10 -6.29
N GLU A 458 4.46 -12.57 -7.01
CA GLU A 458 5.64 -11.94 -6.46
C GLU A 458 6.17 -10.86 -7.39
N SER A 459 6.71 -9.80 -6.80
CA SER A 459 7.43 -8.74 -7.50
C SER A 459 8.44 -8.08 -6.54
N SER A 460 9.01 -6.93 -6.94
CA SER A 460 10.02 -6.24 -6.16
C SER A 460 9.96 -4.73 -6.32
N ILE A 461 10.30 -3.99 -5.26
CA ILE A 461 10.44 -2.54 -5.24
C ILE A 461 11.92 -2.21 -5.09
N VAL A 462 12.46 -1.39 -5.98
CA VAL A 462 13.86 -0.94 -5.99
C VAL A 462 13.91 0.54 -5.64
N PHE A 463 14.85 0.92 -4.76
CA PHE A 463 15.07 2.32 -4.39
C PHE A 463 16.29 2.88 -5.12
N ILE A 464 16.13 4.10 -5.62
CA ILE A 464 17.20 4.86 -6.26
C ILE A 464 17.22 6.25 -5.62
N ALA A 465 18.24 6.55 -4.82
CA ALA A 465 18.50 7.93 -4.39
C ALA A 465 19.47 8.60 -5.35
N PHE A 466 19.17 9.84 -5.70
CA PHE A 466 20.05 10.71 -6.46
C PHE A 466 20.59 11.77 -5.52
N SER A 467 21.91 11.77 -5.29
CA SER A 467 22.62 12.93 -4.74
C SER A 467 23.31 13.68 -5.88
N ASP A 468 23.72 14.93 -5.65
CA ASP A 468 24.33 15.78 -6.67
C ASP A 468 25.63 15.19 -7.27
N GLU A 469 26.22 14.14 -6.68
CA GLU A 469 27.46 13.51 -7.15
C GLU A 469 27.45 11.95 -7.21
N GLU A 470 26.50 11.23 -6.58
CA GLU A 470 26.44 9.76 -6.60
C GLU A 470 25.00 9.18 -6.61
N ILE A 471 24.83 8.04 -7.31
CA ILE A 471 23.61 7.22 -7.27
C ILE A 471 23.76 6.20 -6.14
N THR A 472 22.94 6.32 -5.10
CA THR A 472 22.88 5.34 -4.01
C THR A 472 21.73 4.37 -4.26
N THR A 473 22.06 3.09 -4.44
CA THR A 473 21.07 2.01 -4.55
C THR A 473 20.89 1.33 -3.19
N PHE A 474 19.66 1.26 -2.71
CA PHE A 474 19.34 0.55 -1.45
C PHE A 474 18.93 -0.91 -1.71
N PRO A 475 18.85 -1.74 -0.66
CA PRO A 475 18.38 -3.11 -0.79
C PRO A 475 16.98 -3.17 -1.42
N THR A 476 16.81 -4.08 -2.38
CA THR A 476 15.53 -4.35 -3.04
C THR A 476 14.54 -4.97 -2.06
N ILE A 477 13.34 -4.41 -1.95
CA ILE A 477 12.24 -5.04 -1.20
C ILE A 477 11.59 -6.09 -2.08
N SER A 478 11.58 -7.34 -1.61
CA SER A 478 10.77 -8.39 -2.24
C SER A 478 9.32 -8.29 -1.76
N TRP A 479 8.35 -8.37 -2.66
CA TRP A 479 6.92 -8.35 -2.32
C TRP A 479 6.26 -9.63 -2.80
N LYS A 480 5.78 -10.44 -1.85
CA LYS A 480 5.13 -11.71 -2.13
C LYS A 480 3.75 -11.75 -1.49
N LEU A 481 2.72 -12.12 -2.26
CA LEU A 481 1.45 -12.50 -1.66
C LEU A 481 1.71 -13.71 -0.75
N SER A 482 1.15 -13.69 0.46
CA SER A 482 1.16 -14.87 1.31
C SER A 482 0.45 -15.99 0.56
N SER A 483 1.06 -17.17 0.49
CA SER A 483 0.40 -18.39 0.00
C SER A 483 -0.75 -18.83 0.90
N GLN A 484 -0.94 -18.18 2.06
CA GLN A 484 -2.03 -18.40 2.99
C GLN A 484 -2.66 -17.05 3.34
N GLU A 485 -3.75 -16.71 2.65
CA GLU A 485 -4.68 -15.70 3.14
C GLU A 485 -5.17 -16.16 4.53
N GLN A 486 -5.12 -15.28 5.54
CA GLN A 486 -5.57 -15.61 6.90
C GLN A 486 -6.92 -14.95 7.19
N PRO A 487 -7.82 -15.62 7.94
CA PRO A 487 -9.06 -14.99 8.37
C PRO A 487 -8.83 -13.70 9.14
N SER A 488 -9.80 -12.77 9.12
CA SER A 488 -9.70 -11.48 9.81
C SER A 488 -11.08 -10.93 10.24
N LEU A 489 -11.11 -10.12 11.31
CA LEU A 489 -12.28 -9.32 11.65
C LEU A 489 -12.28 -7.98 10.89
N ARG A 490 -13.37 -7.71 10.16
CA ARG A 490 -13.57 -6.45 9.42
C ARG A 490 -14.86 -5.78 9.87
N GLY A 491 -14.84 -4.45 9.99
CA GLY A 491 -15.97 -3.64 10.40
C GLY A 491 -15.53 -2.21 10.67
N LEU A 492 -16.49 -1.30 10.83
CA LEU A 492 -16.23 0.10 11.12
C LEU A 492 -15.55 0.26 12.49
N LYS A 493 -14.32 0.81 12.52
CA LYS A 493 -13.54 1.02 13.74
C LYS A 493 -13.64 2.46 14.25
N LEU A 494 -13.48 2.65 15.57
CA LEU A 494 -13.24 3.94 16.18
C LEU A 494 -11.83 4.42 15.78
N LYS A 495 -11.71 5.67 15.35
CA LYS A 495 -10.46 6.27 14.88
C LYS A 495 -9.29 6.03 15.85
N GLY A 496 -8.16 5.57 15.32
CA GLY A 496 -6.93 5.33 16.10
C GLY A 496 -6.95 4.10 17.01
N LYS A 497 -8.06 3.36 17.09
CA LYS A 497 -8.23 2.21 17.99
C LYS A 497 -8.36 0.90 17.22
N LYS A 498 -7.35 0.03 17.28
CA LYS A 498 -7.29 -1.21 16.46
C LYS A 498 -8.39 -2.23 16.76
N SER A 499 -8.95 -2.23 17.96
CA SER A 499 -9.90 -3.24 18.45
C SER A 499 -11.21 -2.65 18.96
N VAL A 500 -11.50 -1.37 18.68
CA VAL A 500 -12.76 -0.74 19.08
C VAL A 500 -13.57 -0.48 17.82
N TYR A 501 -14.75 -1.06 17.74
CA TYR A 501 -15.65 -0.98 16.60
C TYR A 501 -16.88 -0.13 16.92
N LEU A 502 -17.30 0.66 15.93
CA LEU A 502 -18.53 1.45 15.95
C LEU A 502 -19.76 0.59 15.60
N GLU A 503 -19.53 -0.52 14.90
CA GLU A 503 -20.53 -1.56 14.61
C GLU A 503 -20.01 -2.94 15.05
N ILE A 504 -20.86 -3.95 15.02
CA ILE A 504 -20.40 -5.31 15.30
C ILE A 504 -19.60 -5.83 14.09
N PRO A 505 -18.32 -6.21 14.25
CA PRO A 505 -17.50 -6.64 13.12
C PRO A 505 -17.98 -7.98 12.54
N THR A 506 -17.61 -8.21 11.29
CA THR A 506 -17.82 -9.47 10.57
C THR A 506 -16.50 -10.24 10.51
N PHE A 507 -16.54 -11.54 10.76
CA PHE A 507 -15.40 -12.42 10.54
C PHE A 507 -15.34 -12.86 9.09
N TRP A 508 -14.19 -12.67 8.44
CA TRP A 508 -13.98 -13.01 7.04
C TRP A 508 -13.01 -14.17 6.93
N TYR A 509 -13.43 -15.23 6.25
CA TYR A 509 -12.64 -16.43 5.99
C TYR A 509 -12.17 -16.44 4.52
N PRO A 510 -10.92 -16.81 4.24
CA PRO A 510 -10.36 -16.82 2.88
C PRO A 510 -11.02 -17.87 1.98
N PRO A 511 -10.80 -17.80 0.65
CA PRO A 511 -11.20 -18.81 -0.32
C PRO A 511 -10.69 -20.21 0.07
N ILE A 512 -11.51 -21.23 -0.17
CA ILE A 512 -11.19 -22.65 0.13
C ILE A 512 -11.71 -23.59 -0.95
N GLU A 513 -10.94 -24.64 -1.24
CA GLU A 513 -11.27 -25.66 -2.23
C GLU A 513 -12.23 -26.74 -1.69
N GLY A 514 -12.25 -26.95 -0.37
CA GLY A 514 -13.04 -27.99 0.30
C GLY A 514 -13.88 -27.43 1.44
N GLN A 515 -14.93 -28.16 1.82
CA GLN A 515 -15.80 -27.78 2.93
C GLN A 515 -15.03 -27.85 4.26
N ILE A 516 -15.18 -26.80 5.09
CA ILE A 516 -14.55 -26.74 6.42
C ILE A 516 -15.63 -26.56 7.48
N SER A 517 -15.51 -27.34 8.55
CA SER A 517 -16.29 -27.16 9.77
C SER A 517 -15.53 -26.21 10.70
N LEU A 518 -16.11 -25.04 11.00
CA LEU A 518 -15.51 -24.01 11.82
C LEU A 518 -16.29 -23.86 13.13
N ASN A 519 -15.65 -24.15 14.26
CA ASN A 519 -16.23 -23.87 15.58
C ASN A 519 -16.13 -22.38 15.87
N VAL A 520 -17.22 -21.80 16.35
CA VAL A 520 -17.37 -20.39 16.69
C VAL A 520 -17.74 -20.27 18.16
N TYR A 521 -16.97 -19.46 18.88
CA TYR A 521 -17.17 -19.17 20.28
C TYR A 521 -17.07 -17.67 20.51
N ILE A 522 -18.09 -17.07 21.12
CA ILE A 522 -18.08 -15.64 21.42
C ILE A 522 -18.48 -15.45 22.87
N GLU A 523 -17.70 -14.66 23.59
CA GLU A 523 -17.97 -14.29 24.97
C GLU A 523 -17.94 -12.78 25.18
N ASN A 524 -18.78 -12.31 26.09
CA ASN A 524 -18.72 -10.97 26.65
C ASN A 524 -17.76 -10.98 27.84
N ILE A 525 -16.58 -10.40 27.65
CA ILE A 525 -15.51 -10.32 28.66
C ILE A 525 -15.98 -9.49 29.86
N THR A 526 -16.73 -8.43 29.61
CA THR A 526 -17.17 -7.48 30.65
C THR A 526 -18.08 -8.15 31.66
N HIS A 527 -19.00 -8.98 31.18
CA HIS A 527 -19.99 -9.68 32.01
C HIS A 527 -19.59 -11.13 32.32
N GLN A 528 -18.40 -11.57 31.91
CA GLN A 528 -17.91 -12.95 32.02
C GLN A 528 -18.95 -13.99 31.54
N LYS A 529 -19.57 -13.72 30.38
CA LYS A 529 -20.70 -14.49 29.88
C LYS A 529 -20.48 -14.93 28.45
N THR A 530 -20.59 -16.23 28.19
CA THR A 530 -20.63 -16.78 26.83
C THR A 530 -21.93 -16.37 26.13
N ILE A 531 -21.80 -15.88 24.91
CA ILE A 531 -22.91 -15.47 24.04
C ILE A 531 -23.33 -16.63 23.16
N ILE A 532 -22.35 -17.28 22.51
CA ILE A 532 -22.60 -18.42 21.64
C ILE A 532 -21.44 -19.42 21.67
N THR A 533 -21.79 -20.69 21.51
CA THR A 533 -20.88 -21.78 21.13
C THR A 533 -21.58 -22.57 20.04
N THR A 534 -21.07 -22.55 18.82
CA THR A 534 -21.70 -23.21 17.66
C THR A 534 -20.65 -23.68 16.66
N THR A 535 -21.09 -24.40 15.64
CA THR A 535 -20.25 -24.82 14.51
C THR A 535 -20.89 -24.30 13.22
N GLU A 536 -20.14 -23.49 12.48
CA GLU A 536 -20.49 -22.97 11.16
C GLU A 536 -19.83 -23.83 10.08
N ILE A 537 -20.54 -24.05 8.98
CA ILE A 537 -20.01 -24.78 7.83
C ILE A 537 -19.63 -23.78 6.74
N ILE A 538 -18.35 -23.70 6.42
CA ILE A 538 -17.84 -22.87 5.32
C ILE A 538 -17.79 -23.74 4.06
N GLN A 539 -18.48 -23.29 3.00
CA GLN A 539 -18.57 -24.00 1.74
C GLN A 539 -17.33 -23.72 0.86
N PRO A 540 -16.99 -24.59 -0.11
CA PRO A 540 -15.99 -24.27 -1.12
C PRO A 540 -16.32 -22.98 -1.87
N SER A 541 -15.34 -22.08 -2.01
CA SER A 541 -15.53 -20.78 -2.67
C SER A 541 -14.18 -20.19 -3.08
N ASP A 542 -14.13 -19.60 -4.28
CA ASP A 542 -12.98 -18.80 -4.77
C ASP A 542 -12.98 -17.36 -4.22
N LYS A 543 -13.97 -17.02 -3.39
CA LYS A 543 -14.13 -15.70 -2.77
C LYS A 543 -14.11 -15.82 -1.25
N TRP A 544 -13.67 -14.74 -0.61
CA TRP A 544 -13.79 -14.55 0.83
C TRP A 544 -15.25 -14.70 1.29
N GLN A 545 -15.44 -15.44 2.39
CA GLN A 545 -16.74 -15.70 2.97
C GLN A 545 -16.90 -14.95 4.29
N ALA A 546 -18.03 -14.26 4.43
CA ALA A 546 -18.38 -13.49 5.62
C ALA A 546 -19.19 -14.34 6.60
N ILE A 547 -18.80 -14.28 7.88
CA ILE A 547 -19.56 -14.77 9.04
C ILE A 547 -19.89 -13.55 9.90
N PRO A 548 -21.06 -12.92 9.71
CA PRO A 548 -21.49 -11.75 10.47
C PRO A 548 -21.67 -12.10 11.95
N LEU A 549 -21.01 -11.36 12.86
CA LEU A 549 -21.11 -11.61 14.31
C LEU A 549 -22.33 -10.94 14.96
N ASP A 550 -22.97 -10.02 14.24
CA ASP A 550 -24.23 -9.35 14.62
C ASP A 550 -25.42 -10.32 14.74
N LYS A 551 -25.30 -11.52 14.19
CA LYS A 551 -26.23 -12.64 14.41
C LYS A 551 -26.28 -13.09 15.87
N TRP A 552 -25.21 -12.85 16.64
CA TRP A 552 -25.06 -13.32 18.02
C TRP A 552 -24.87 -12.19 19.02
N ILE A 553 -24.16 -11.13 18.62
CA ILE A 553 -23.92 -9.96 19.47
C ILE A 553 -25.03 -8.94 19.21
N ILE A 554 -25.68 -8.43 20.26
CA ILE A 554 -26.81 -7.49 20.15
C ILE A 554 -26.54 -6.17 20.90
N GLU A 555 -25.58 -6.17 21.82
CA GLU A 555 -25.30 -5.05 22.71
C GLU A 555 -23.86 -4.54 22.49
N SER A 556 -23.61 -3.33 23.00
CA SER A 556 -22.26 -2.78 23.11
C SER A 556 -21.51 -3.43 24.28
N GLY A 557 -20.20 -3.61 24.14
CA GLY A 557 -19.38 -4.21 25.19
C GLY A 557 -18.02 -4.71 24.70
N LYS A 558 -17.24 -5.30 25.62
CA LYS A 558 -15.97 -5.97 25.29
C LYS A 558 -16.19 -7.47 25.07
N TYR A 559 -15.74 -7.97 23.94
CA TYR A 559 -15.95 -9.33 23.45
C TYR A 559 -14.64 -10.03 23.11
N GLU A 560 -14.62 -11.35 23.25
CA GLU A 560 -13.62 -12.22 22.63
C GLU A 560 -14.33 -13.21 21.70
N ALA A 561 -13.93 -13.24 20.44
CA ALA A 561 -14.42 -14.18 19.45
C ALA A 561 -13.29 -15.14 19.06
N ARG A 562 -13.50 -16.43 19.33
CA ARG A 562 -12.58 -17.53 19.05
C ARG A 562 -13.17 -18.41 17.94
N PHE A 563 -12.34 -18.72 16.96
CA PHE A 563 -12.68 -19.52 15.79
C PHE A 563 -11.67 -20.64 15.65
N TRP A 564 -12.09 -21.89 15.42
CA TRP A 564 -11.14 -22.97 15.18
C TRP A 564 -11.69 -24.11 14.37
N ASN A 565 -10.80 -24.80 13.67
CA ASN A 565 -11.06 -26.07 13.02
C ASN A 565 -9.99 -27.09 13.47
N GLN A 566 -9.88 -28.21 12.74
CA GLN A 566 -8.92 -29.27 13.06
C GLN A 566 -7.45 -28.82 12.96
N PHE A 567 -7.15 -27.80 12.16
CA PHE A 567 -5.79 -27.42 11.78
C PHE A 567 -5.38 -26.03 12.30
N HIS A 568 -6.32 -25.11 12.43
CA HIS A 568 -6.06 -23.70 12.69
C HIS A 568 -7.01 -23.14 13.75
N ARG A 569 -6.51 -22.15 14.49
CA ARG A 569 -7.21 -21.46 15.57
C ARG A 569 -6.96 -19.96 15.47
N TRP A 570 -7.98 -19.17 15.74
CA TRP A 570 -7.95 -17.70 15.73
C TRP A 570 -8.70 -17.17 16.95
N SER A 571 -8.17 -16.12 17.59
CA SER A 571 -8.84 -15.42 18.70
C SER A 571 -8.74 -13.91 18.47
N TYR A 572 -9.85 -13.21 18.64
CA TYR A 572 -9.95 -11.77 18.46
C TYR A 572 -10.67 -11.14 19.66
N LYS A 573 -9.96 -10.26 20.39
CA LYS A 573 -10.55 -9.41 21.42
C LYS A 573 -10.90 -8.05 20.82
N PHE A 574 -12.14 -7.61 21.01
CA PHE A 574 -12.63 -6.33 20.50
C PHE A 574 -13.70 -5.70 21.41
N GLU A 575 -13.91 -4.39 21.27
CA GLU A 575 -14.96 -3.62 21.94
C GLU A 575 -15.94 -3.10 20.88
N THR A 576 -17.22 -3.07 21.19
CA THR A 576 -18.25 -2.38 20.38
C THR A 576 -18.83 -1.24 21.20
N GLN A 577 -18.81 -0.01 20.66
CA GLN A 577 -19.29 1.19 21.39
C GLN A 577 -20.72 1.60 21.04
N SER A 578 -21.21 1.23 19.85
CA SER A 578 -22.56 1.56 19.40
C SER A 578 -23.18 0.41 18.61
N ASN A 579 -24.52 0.31 18.64
CA ASN A 579 -25.28 -0.55 17.73
C ASN A 579 -25.54 0.20 16.41
N TYR A 580 -24.48 0.71 15.77
CA TYR A 580 -24.64 1.31 14.45
C TYR A 580 -24.85 0.17 13.45
N GLN A 581 -26.09 -0.03 13.00
CA GLN A 581 -26.40 -0.93 11.89
C GLN A 581 -26.70 -0.07 10.67
N MET A 582 -25.88 -0.16 9.62
CA MET A 582 -26.27 0.39 8.32
C MET A 582 -27.47 -0.38 7.79
N ALA A 583 -28.66 0.17 7.98
CA ALA A 583 -29.89 -0.35 7.41
C ALA A 583 -29.88 -0.16 5.89
N SER A 584 -29.63 -1.26 5.16
CA SER A 584 -29.74 -1.45 3.71
C SER A 584 -28.90 -0.54 2.78
N LYS A 585 -28.70 -1.01 1.54
CA LYS A 585 -27.96 -0.32 0.48
C LYS A 585 -28.47 1.12 0.34
N PRO A 586 -27.64 2.14 0.58
CA PRO A 586 -28.09 3.50 0.46
C PRO A 586 -28.41 3.85 -1.00
N GLU A 587 -29.60 4.40 -1.24
CA GLU A 587 -29.90 5.03 -2.54
C GLU A 587 -29.03 6.29 -2.71
N ILE A 588 -28.35 6.39 -3.85
CA ILE A 588 -27.56 7.56 -4.23
C ILE A 588 -28.54 8.73 -4.45
N LYS A 589 -28.68 9.61 -3.46
CA LYS A 589 -29.48 10.84 -3.58
C LYS A 589 -28.75 11.88 -4.42
N ASN A 590 -29.54 12.75 -5.08
CA ASN A 590 -29.02 13.95 -5.74
C ASN A 590 -28.46 14.91 -4.68
N LEU A 591 -27.27 15.46 -4.94
CA LEU A 591 -26.58 16.36 -4.03
C LEU A 591 -27.25 17.74 -4.02
N LEU A 592 -27.46 18.29 -2.83
CA LEU A 592 -27.87 19.66 -2.63
C LEU A 592 -26.63 20.48 -2.24
N ILE A 593 -26.18 21.34 -3.15
CA ILE A 593 -24.98 22.15 -2.97
C ILE A 593 -25.40 23.58 -2.65
N SER A 594 -24.73 24.18 -1.67
CA SER A 594 -24.90 25.59 -1.33
C SER A 594 -23.56 26.27 -1.12
N SER A 595 -23.44 27.54 -1.50
CA SER A 595 -22.27 28.38 -1.32
C SER A 595 -22.60 29.58 -0.43
N SER A 596 -21.59 30.08 0.28
CA SER A 596 -21.68 31.29 1.09
C SER A 596 -22.06 32.55 0.29
N SER A 597 -21.69 32.65 -0.99
CA SER A 597 -22.00 33.82 -1.82
C SER A 597 -23.33 33.72 -2.58
N GLN A 598 -23.74 32.51 -2.98
CA GLN A 598 -24.89 32.30 -3.87
C GLN A 598 -26.07 31.56 -3.23
N GLY A 599 -25.94 31.08 -1.98
CA GLY A 599 -26.99 30.29 -1.33
C GLY A 599 -27.09 28.90 -1.95
N GLN A 600 -28.29 28.39 -2.24
CA GLN A 600 -28.46 27.08 -2.88
C GLN A 600 -28.16 27.17 -4.39
N VAL A 601 -27.28 26.29 -4.87
CA VAL A 601 -26.76 26.32 -6.24
C VAL A 601 -27.54 25.32 -7.09
N GLU A 602 -28.21 25.81 -8.13
CA GLU A 602 -29.00 24.97 -9.05
C GLU A 602 -28.14 24.30 -10.14
N ASN A 603 -27.09 24.98 -10.60
CA ASN A 603 -26.20 24.50 -11.65
C ASN A 603 -24.74 24.64 -11.25
N LEU A 604 -23.95 23.62 -11.56
CA LEU A 604 -22.51 23.64 -11.42
C LEU A 604 -21.85 24.04 -12.76
N PRO A 605 -20.69 24.73 -12.72
CA PRO A 605 -19.94 25.10 -11.52
C PRO A 605 -20.32 26.46 -10.92
N ILE A 606 -19.93 26.68 -9.66
CA ILE A 606 -20.01 28.00 -9.02
C ILE A 606 -18.93 28.89 -9.65
N HIS A 607 -19.28 30.11 -10.06
CA HIS A 607 -18.35 31.03 -10.72
C HIS A 607 -17.96 32.21 -9.81
N ASN A 608 -16.65 32.47 -9.69
CA ASN A 608 -16.10 33.57 -8.91
C ASN A 608 -15.21 34.48 -9.79
N THR A 609 -15.25 35.79 -9.55
CA THR A 609 -14.60 36.78 -10.43
C THR A 609 -13.18 37.14 -10.01
N SER A 610 -12.75 36.79 -8.79
CA SER A 610 -11.42 37.09 -8.26
C SER A 610 -10.89 36.00 -7.34
N ALA A 611 -9.57 35.97 -7.15
CA ALA A 611 -8.92 35.03 -6.23
C ALA A 611 -9.41 35.22 -4.79
N ASP A 612 -9.56 36.46 -4.33
CA ASP A 612 -10.03 36.75 -2.96
C ASP A 612 -11.45 36.21 -2.74
N THR A 613 -12.33 36.41 -3.72
CA THR A 613 -13.69 35.86 -3.65
C THR A 613 -13.70 34.34 -3.76
N PHE A 614 -12.79 33.73 -4.51
CA PHE A 614 -12.68 32.28 -4.62
C PHE A 614 -12.24 31.66 -3.29
N TRP A 615 -11.18 32.19 -2.67
CA TRP A 615 -10.64 31.66 -1.42
C TRP A 615 -11.53 31.92 -0.20
N ALA A 616 -12.40 32.93 -0.25
CA ALA A 616 -13.35 33.23 0.81
C ALA A 616 -14.59 32.30 0.80
N GLU A 617 -14.75 31.41 -0.18
CA GLU A 617 -15.94 30.57 -0.29
C GLU A 617 -16.02 29.44 0.73
N GLU A 618 -17.22 29.27 1.27
CA GLU A 618 -17.64 28.09 2.03
C GLU A 618 -18.75 27.35 1.30
N ILE A 619 -18.50 26.09 0.96
CA ILE A 619 -19.40 25.23 0.20
C ILE A 619 -19.95 24.13 1.12
N LYS A 620 -21.27 24.00 1.16
CA LYS A 620 -21.98 22.96 1.90
C LYS A 620 -22.65 22.01 0.93
N MET A 621 -22.29 20.73 1.00
CA MET A 621 -22.92 19.65 0.25
C MET A 621 -23.79 18.83 1.19
N LYS A 622 -25.04 18.59 0.82
CA LYS A 622 -25.98 17.74 1.56
C LYS A 622 -26.51 16.62 0.67
N GLY A 623 -26.85 15.49 1.28
CA GLY A 623 -27.38 14.32 0.56
C GLY A 623 -26.32 13.29 0.18
N LEU A 624 -25.14 13.35 0.81
CA LEU A 624 -24.15 12.29 0.78
C LEU A 624 -24.58 11.13 1.68
N LEU A 625 -23.96 9.97 1.52
CA LEU A 625 -24.09 8.90 2.49
C LEU A 625 -23.42 9.32 3.80
N PRO A 626 -23.92 8.87 4.96
CA PRO A 626 -23.21 9.06 6.22
C PRO A 626 -21.77 8.58 6.08
N LEU A 627 -20.81 9.45 6.42
CA LEU A 627 -19.38 9.16 6.34
C LEU A 627 -18.84 8.89 4.92
N GLU A 628 -19.58 9.28 3.86
CA GLU A 628 -19.11 9.18 2.47
C GLU A 628 -17.86 10.03 2.26
N ILE A 629 -16.83 9.44 1.65
CA ILE A 629 -15.60 10.15 1.28
C ILE A 629 -15.73 10.65 -0.16
N ILE A 630 -15.48 11.94 -0.35
CA ILE A 630 -15.40 12.59 -1.66
C ILE A 630 -13.95 12.97 -1.92
N SER A 631 -13.47 12.69 -3.13
CA SER A 631 -12.19 13.21 -3.60
C SER A 631 -12.39 14.62 -4.15
N LEU A 632 -11.59 15.56 -3.67
CA LEU A 632 -11.54 16.94 -4.12
C LEU A 632 -10.23 17.17 -4.86
N SER A 633 -10.27 17.77 -6.04
CA SER A 633 -9.07 18.12 -6.80
C SER A 633 -9.07 19.61 -7.07
N LEU A 634 -8.10 20.33 -6.53
CA LEU A 634 -7.92 21.77 -6.70
C LEU A 634 -6.81 22.02 -7.72
N TYR A 635 -6.99 22.96 -8.64
CA TYR A 635 -6.05 23.17 -9.74
C TYR A 635 -5.88 24.65 -10.09
N ASP A 636 -4.64 25.02 -10.42
CA ASP A 636 -4.23 26.38 -10.82
C ASP A 636 -3.67 26.48 -12.24
N ARG A 637 -3.91 25.44 -13.06
CA ARG A 637 -3.37 25.14 -14.41
C ARG A 637 -1.94 24.62 -14.46
N GLN A 638 -1.12 24.83 -13.42
CA GLN A 638 0.25 24.33 -13.37
C GLN A 638 0.34 23.10 -12.47
N GLU A 639 -0.34 23.16 -11.33
CA GLU A 639 -0.37 22.13 -10.31
C GLU A 639 -1.82 21.71 -10.03
N THR A 640 -1.96 20.44 -9.66
CA THR A 640 -3.22 19.86 -9.16
C THR A 640 -2.94 19.27 -7.81
N VAL A 641 -3.73 19.66 -6.81
CA VAL A 641 -3.68 19.12 -5.46
C VAL A 641 -4.96 18.35 -5.19
N SER A 642 -4.83 17.06 -4.93
CA SER A 642 -5.95 16.22 -4.55
C SER A 642 -6.01 16.08 -3.03
N SER A 643 -7.22 16.09 -2.51
CA SER A 643 -7.53 15.85 -1.10
C SER A 643 -8.79 15.02 -0.99
N GLN A 644 -9.03 14.42 0.18
CA GLN A 644 -10.25 13.69 0.45
C GLN A 644 -10.97 14.35 1.63
N SER A 645 -12.28 14.45 1.53
CA SER A 645 -13.12 15.04 2.56
C SER A 645 -14.28 14.09 2.85
N GLN A 646 -14.54 13.87 4.14
CA GLN A 646 -15.57 12.95 4.60
C GLN A 646 -16.83 13.71 5.06
N ALA A 647 -18.00 13.24 4.65
CA ALA A 647 -19.27 13.72 5.16
C ALA A 647 -19.46 13.36 6.64
N ASP A 648 -20.23 14.14 7.38
CA ASP A 648 -20.62 13.83 8.75
C ASP A 648 -21.58 12.61 8.83
N SER A 649 -21.98 12.25 10.05
CA SER A 649 -22.92 11.15 10.31
C SER A 649 -24.33 11.38 9.74
N LEU A 650 -24.63 12.59 9.28
CA LEU A 650 -25.89 12.98 8.64
C LEU A 650 -25.76 13.10 7.12
N GLY A 651 -24.57 12.85 6.55
CA GLY A 651 -24.33 12.98 5.11
C GLY A 651 -24.18 14.42 4.64
N ASN A 652 -23.70 15.33 5.50
CA ASN A 652 -23.34 16.69 5.14
C ASN A 652 -21.83 16.86 5.10
N LEU A 653 -21.33 17.58 4.11
CA LEU A 653 -19.93 17.95 3.98
C LEU A 653 -19.78 19.48 3.90
N HIS A 654 -18.80 20.00 4.63
CA HIS A 654 -18.44 21.42 4.63
C HIS A 654 -17.03 21.60 4.07
N ILE A 655 -16.90 22.42 3.03
CA ILE A 655 -15.63 22.71 2.37
C ILE A 655 -15.37 24.19 2.54
N ASN A 656 -14.29 24.55 3.24
CA ASN A 656 -13.82 25.94 3.34
C ASN A 656 -12.58 26.08 2.44
N LEU A 657 -12.68 26.91 1.40
CA LEU A 657 -11.62 27.03 0.39
C LEU A 657 -10.34 27.69 0.95
N ALA A 658 -10.44 28.55 1.96
CA ALA A 658 -9.27 29.19 2.58
C ALA A 658 -8.29 28.16 3.19
N SER A 659 -8.78 26.98 3.58
CA SER A 659 -7.93 25.90 4.10
C SER A 659 -6.94 25.34 3.07
N PHE A 660 -7.22 25.51 1.77
CA PHE A 660 -6.37 25.05 0.68
C PHE A 660 -5.44 26.15 0.13
N TYR A 661 -5.52 27.38 0.64
CA TYR A 661 -4.80 28.55 0.11
C TYR A 661 -3.28 28.33 0.01
N ASN A 662 -2.68 27.68 1.02
CA ASN A 662 -1.23 27.44 1.07
C ASN A 662 -0.76 26.23 0.25
N LEU A 663 -1.68 25.52 -0.42
CA LEU A 663 -1.36 24.29 -1.15
C LEU A 663 -1.01 24.54 -2.62
N LEU A 664 -1.41 25.69 -3.18
CA LEU A 664 -1.11 26.11 -4.55
C LEU A 664 -0.35 27.44 -4.57
N SER A 665 0.19 27.79 -5.74
CA SER A 665 0.97 29.02 -5.89
C SER A 665 0.07 30.25 -5.70
N PRO A 666 0.37 31.17 -4.75
CA PRO A 666 -0.50 32.29 -4.37
C PRO A 666 -0.68 33.37 -5.45
N HIS A 667 -0.01 33.23 -6.60
CA HIS A 667 -0.03 34.19 -7.71
C HIS A 667 -0.65 33.62 -8.99
N SER A 668 -1.35 32.48 -8.93
CA SER A 668 -2.05 31.99 -10.12
C SER A 668 -3.20 32.92 -10.50
N ASN A 669 -3.38 33.08 -11.81
CA ASN A 669 -4.43 33.89 -12.41
C ASN A 669 -5.72 33.11 -12.67
N TRP A 670 -5.81 31.87 -12.18
CA TRP A 670 -6.98 31.02 -12.31
C TRP A 670 -6.92 29.88 -11.28
N TYR A 671 -8.05 29.60 -10.64
CA TYR A 671 -8.22 28.48 -9.73
C TYR A 671 -9.56 27.81 -9.99
N ALA A 672 -9.63 26.53 -9.70
CA ALA A 672 -10.90 25.83 -9.66
C ALA A 672 -10.78 24.52 -8.87
N LEU A 673 -11.92 24.04 -8.36
CA LEU A 673 -12.07 22.84 -7.55
C LEU A 673 -13.07 21.88 -8.19
N ASP A 674 -12.65 20.64 -8.39
CA ASP A 674 -13.44 19.50 -8.84
C ASP A 674 -13.76 18.59 -7.64
N PHE A 675 -14.87 17.87 -7.71
CA PHE A 675 -15.20 16.82 -6.75
C PHE A 675 -15.59 15.51 -7.44
N GLN A 676 -15.34 14.39 -6.78
CA GLN A 676 -15.64 13.05 -7.28
C GLN A 676 -16.08 12.14 -6.13
N ARG A 677 -17.25 11.53 -6.27
CA ARG A 677 -17.70 10.43 -5.39
C ARG A 677 -16.97 9.14 -5.77
N ILE A 678 -16.75 8.24 -4.81
CA ILE A 678 -16.08 6.95 -5.08
C ILE A 678 -16.81 6.21 -6.21
N GLY A 679 -16.10 5.94 -7.32
CA GLY A 679 -16.64 5.26 -8.50
C GLY A 679 -17.49 6.12 -9.44
N GLY A 680 -17.68 7.40 -9.15
CA GLY A 680 -18.39 8.36 -10.01
C GLY A 680 -17.48 9.15 -10.94
N GLU A 681 -18.06 9.92 -11.87
CA GLU A 681 -17.31 10.85 -12.72
C GLU A 681 -16.94 12.13 -11.94
N THR A 682 -15.83 12.76 -12.33
CA THR A 682 -15.36 14.02 -11.76
C THR A 682 -16.23 15.18 -12.25
N GLN A 683 -16.68 16.05 -11.34
CA GLN A 683 -17.52 17.20 -11.64
C GLN A 683 -16.92 18.50 -11.10
N ARG A 684 -17.05 19.59 -11.88
CA ARG A 684 -16.58 20.93 -11.51
C ARG A 684 -17.46 21.51 -10.41
N LEU A 685 -16.89 21.76 -9.23
CA LEU A 685 -17.62 22.36 -8.11
C LEU A 685 -17.64 23.88 -8.20
N ILE A 686 -16.47 24.49 -8.37
CA ILE A 686 -16.29 25.95 -8.39
C ILE A 686 -15.10 26.32 -9.28
N GLU A 687 -15.19 27.44 -9.99
CA GLU A 687 -14.12 27.99 -10.80
C GLU A 687 -14.03 29.51 -10.84
N MET A 688 -12.81 30.00 -11.03
CA MET A 688 -12.54 31.41 -11.23
C MET A 688 -12.71 31.78 -12.71
N GLU A 689 -13.52 32.81 -12.99
CA GLU A 689 -13.77 33.27 -14.34
C GLU A 689 -12.59 34.15 -14.84
N VAL A 690 -12.12 33.91 -16.07
CA VAL A 690 -11.03 34.71 -16.65
C VAL A 690 -11.63 35.91 -17.37
N ALA A 691 -11.34 37.13 -16.89
CA ALA A 691 -11.72 38.35 -17.59
C ALA A 691 -11.18 38.36 -19.03
N SER A 692 -12.03 38.75 -19.99
CA SER A 692 -11.65 38.93 -21.39
C SER A 692 -10.62 40.06 -21.53
N LEU A 693 -9.48 39.76 -22.17
CA LEU A 693 -8.43 40.74 -22.47
C LEU A 693 -8.98 41.79 -23.47
N VAL A 694 -8.97 43.07 -23.08
CA VAL A 694 -9.26 44.19 -23.97
C VAL A 694 -7.92 44.68 -24.53
N ILE A 695 -7.59 44.27 -25.76
CA ILE A 695 -6.38 44.70 -26.47
C ILE A 695 -6.74 45.95 -27.29
N SER A 696 -5.96 47.01 -27.14
CA SER A 696 -6.06 48.21 -27.99
C SER A 696 -4.74 48.44 -28.71
N CYS A 697 -4.83 48.97 -29.93
CA CYS A 697 -3.66 49.29 -30.74
C CYS A 697 -3.77 50.66 -31.43
N THR A 698 -2.62 51.31 -31.58
CA THR A 698 -2.43 52.52 -32.39
C THR A 698 -1.28 52.28 -33.37
N TRP A 699 -1.37 52.88 -34.55
CA TRP A 699 -0.46 52.61 -35.66
C TRP A 699 0.42 53.82 -35.97
N ASP A 700 1.65 53.54 -36.38
CA ASP A 700 2.62 54.50 -36.94
C ASP A 700 3.23 53.94 -38.24
N ASN A 701 3.95 54.76 -39.00
CA ASN A 701 4.66 54.41 -40.22
C ASN A 701 5.78 53.37 -40.02
N GLN A 702 6.26 53.16 -38.79
CA GLN A 702 7.36 52.22 -38.50
C GLN A 702 7.05 51.21 -37.39
N ALA A 703 5.96 51.37 -36.65
CA ALA A 703 5.65 50.54 -35.50
C ALA A 703 4.15 50.41 -35.24
N VAL A 704 3.77 49.36 -34.49
CA VAL A 704 2.46 49.25 -33.86
C VAL A 704 2.64 49.39 -32.35
N GLN A 705 1.84 50.27 -31.74
CA GLN A 705 1.75 50.44 -30.30
C GLN A 705 0.58 49.60 -29.78
N ILE A 706 0.87 48.68 -28.87
CA ILE A 706 -0.13 47.75 -28.31
C ILE A 706 -0.20 47.92 -26.79
N SER A 707 -1.42 48.00 -26.26
CA SER A 707 -1.70 48.03 -24.82
C SER A 707 -2.70 46.94 -24.42
N GLY A 708 -2.69 46.56 -23.14
CA GLY A 708 -3.56 45.52 -22.59
C GLY A 708 -3.02 44.09 -22.66
N LEU A 709 -1.72 43.90 -22.87
CA LEU A 709 -1.06 42.58 -22.85
C LEU A 709 -0.65 42.18 -21.43
N LEU A 710 -0.67 40.89 -21.11
CA LEU A 710 -0.24 40.40 -19.80
C LEU A 710 1.29 40.36 -19.70
N PRO A 711 1.89 40.88 -18.62
CA PRO A 711 3.33 40.77 -18.40
C PRO A 711 3.74 39.29 -18.27
N ASN A 712 4.95 38.97 -18.73
CA ASN A 712 5.56 37.62 -18.71
C ASN A 712 4.92 36.54 -19.60
N GLU A 713 3.88 36.84 -20.39
CA GLU A 713 3.42 35.95 -21.46
C GLU A 713 4.20 36.15 -22.77
N LEU A 714 4.26 35.11 -23.61
CA LEU A 714 4.88 35.17 -24.94
C LEU A 714 3.80 35.51 -25.97
N TYR A 715 4.04 36.57 -26.74
CA TYR A 715 3.19 37.01 -27.84
C TYR A 715 4.00 37.13 -29.14
N SER A 716 3.32 36.97 -30.27
CA SER A 716 3.88 37.27 -31.59
C SER A 716 2.85 37.96 -32.48
N LEU A 717 3.32 38.76 -33.43
CA LEU A 717 2.50 39.32 -34.50
C LEU A 717 2.64 38.47 -35.75
N SER A 718 1.52 38.08 -36.33
CA SER A 718 1.43 37.42 -37.64
C SER A 718 1.02 38.46 -38.68
N CYS A 719 1.93 38.79 -39.59
CA CYS A 719 1.78 39.83 -40.61
C CYS A 719 1.63 39.20 -42.00
N TRP A 720 0.41 39.12 -42.52
CA TRP A 720 0.14 38.58 -43.86
C TRP A 720 0.15 39.68 -44.92
N ASN A 721 0.96 39.53 -45.97
CA ASN A 721 1.09 40.51 -47.05
C ASN A 721 0.09 40.22 -48.17
N LEU A 722 -0.83 41.16 -48.43
CA LEU A 722 -1.80 41.05 -49.51
C LEU A 722 -1.14 41.09 -50.90
N LEU A 723 -0.02 41.80 -51.08
CA LEU A 723 0.68 41.83 -52.37
C LEU A 723 1.37 40.49 -52.70
N LEU A 724 1.57 39.63 -51.69
CA LEU A 724 2.16 38.30 -51.82
C LEU A 724 1.23 37.26 -51.20
N PRO A 725 0.04 37.02 -51.80
CA PRO A 725 -1.04 36.28 -51.15
C PRO A 725 -0.69 34.83 -50.81
N GLU A 726 0.19 34.20 -51.59
CA GLU A 726 0.65 32.82 -51.39
C GLU A 726 1.77 32.67 -50.35
N ASN A 727 2.42 33.77 -49.96
CA ASN A 727 3.49 33.72 -48.96
C ASN A 727 2.91 33.58 -47.54
N PRO A 728 3.55 32.75 -46.69
CA PRO A 728 3.13 32.62 -45.31
C PRO A 728 3.31 33.95 -44.55
N PRO A 729 2.46 34.24 -43.54
CA PRO A 729 2.60 35.44 -42.74
C PRO A 729 3.97 35.53 -42.06
N VAL A 730 4.56 36.73 -42.07
CA VAL A 730 5.81 37.01 -41.35
C VAL A 730 5.51 37.12 -39.86
N GLU A 731 6.26 36.40 -39.04
CA GLU A 731 6.06 36.40 -37.58
C GLU A 731 7.08 37.31 -36.87
N ILE A 732 6.59 38.32 -36.14
CA ILE A 732 7.41 39.21 -35.30
C ILE A 732 7.20 38.83 -33.83
N LYS A 733 8.26 38.35 -33.16
CA LYS A 733 8.19 37.97 -31.74
C LYS A 733 8.22 39.20 -30.85
N ILE A 734 7.32 39.26 -29.87
CA ILE A 734 7.28 40.29 -28.85
C ILE A 734 8.07 39.77 -27.64
N TYR A 735 9.20 40.40 -27.34
CA TYR A 735 10.05 40.01 -26.21
C TYR A 735 9.44 40.46 -24.87
N ARG A 736 9.77 39.73 -23.79
CA ARG A 736 9.23 39.97 -22.44
C ARG A 736 9.39 41.43 -22.01
N PHE A 737 8.27 42.08 -21.71
CA PHE A 737 8.21 43.44 -21.22
C PHE A 737 7.98 43.47 -19.70
N SER A 738 8.46 44.54 -19.07
CA SER A 738 8.33 44.74 -17.62
C SER A 738 6.92 45.22 -17.26
N SER A 739 6.46 44.96 -16.03
CA SER A 739 5.11 45.31 -15.54
C SER A 739 4.79 46.82 -15.52
N ASN A 740 5.75 47.68 -15.86
CA ASN A 740 5.61 49.15 -15.77
C ASN A 740 5.35 49.82 -17.14
N GLU A 741 5.28 49.05 -18.23
CA GLU A 741 4.99 49.59 -19.57
C GLU A 741 3.51 49.37 -19.92
N ASP A 742 2.71 50.44 -19.85
CA ASP A 742 1.28 50.41 -20.23
C ASP A 742 1.07 50.21 -21.75
N MET A 743 2.10 50.51 -22.55
CA MET A 743 2.06 50.46 -24.01
C MET A 743 3.42 50.05 -24.58
N ILE A 744 3.42 49.10 -25.50
CA ILE A 744 4.62 48.54 -26.12
C ILE A 744 4.66 48.91 -27.59
N ALA A 745 5.77 49.54 -28.03
CA ALA A 745 6.00 49.84 -29.44
C ALA A 745 6.77 48.70 -30.11
N ILE A 746 6.15 48.05 -31.10
CA ILE A 746 6.74 46.93 -31.84
C ILE A 746 7.13 47.42 -33.25
N PRO A 747 8.42 47.42 -33.61
CA PRO A 747 8.86 47.90 -34.92
C PRO A 747 8.47 46.92 -36.03
N LEU A 748 7.75 47.42 -37.04
CA LEU A 748 7.30 46.68 -38.21
C LEU A 748 8.34 46.84 -39.33
N LYS A 749 9.47 46.11 -39.22
CA LYS A 749 10.53 46.05 -40.24
C LYS A 749 10.12 45.13 -41.41
N LEU A 750 8.98 45.41 -42.03
CA LEU A 750 8.41 44.61 -43.11
C LEU A 750 8.83 45.21 -44.48
N GLN A 751 8.87 44.37 -45.51
CA GLN A 751 9.08 44.80 -46.91
C GLN A 751 7.90 45.67 -47.40
N PRO A 752 8.02 46.34 -48.57
CA PRO A 752 6.88 46.99 -49.19
C PRO A 752 5.72 46.00 -49.39
N GLY A 753 4.55 46.35 -48.87
CA GLY A 753 3.36 45.53 -48.87
C GLY A 753 2.15 46.20 -48.22
N ILE A 754 1.01 45.52 -48.31
CA ILE A 754 -0.23 45.86 -47.61
C ILE A 754 -0.52 44.71 -46.64
N TYR A 755 -0.39 44.92 -45.35
CA TYR A 755 -0.38 43.85 -44.35
C TYR A 755 -1.67 43.78 -43.53
N ASN A 756 -2.21 42.59 -43.35
CA ASN A 756 -3.15 42.28 -42.26
C ASN A 756 -2.36 41.72 -41.07
N ILE A 757 -2.50 42.33 -39.90
CA ILE A 757 -1.69 41.99 -38.72
C ILE A 757 -2.59 41.43 -37.62
N GLN A 758 -2.20 40.27 -37.11
CA GLN A 758 -2.87 39.58 -36.00
C GLN A 758 -1.91 39.34 -34.85
N ILE A 759 -2.38 39.42 -33.60
CA ILE A 759 -1.60 38.99 -32.45
C ILE A 759 -1.94 37.54 -32.08
N LEU A 760 -0.89 36.77 -31.80
CA LEU A 760 -0.92 35.37 -31.39
C LEU A 760 -0.37 35.27 -29.96
N GLY A 761 -1.18 34.77 -29.03
CA GLY A 761 -0.78 34.55 -27.63
C GLY A 761 -0.69 33.07 -27.22
N SER A 762 0.00 32.81 -26.11
CA SER A 762 0.18 31.48 -25.50
C SER A 762 -1.14 30.72 -25.23
N ARG A 763 -2.24 31.45 -25.05
CA ARG A 763 -3.60 30.90 -24.82
C ARG A 763 -4.39 30.58 -26.11
N LYS A 764 -3.72 30.47 -27.26
CA LYS A 764 -4.38 30.43 -28.60
C LYS A 764 -5.24 31.67 -28.90
N LEU A 765 -4.96 32.77 -28.20
CA LEU A 765 -5.61 34.05 -28.46
C LEU A 765 -5.17 34.52 -29.84
N ARG A 766 -6.11 34.56 -30.79
CA ARG A 766 -5.95 35.21 -32.09
C ARG A 766 -6.81 36.46 -32.06
N HIS A 767 -6.18 37.63 -32.09
CA HIS A 767 -6.90 38.89 -32.16
C HIS A 767 -6.42 39.65 -33.39
N ASN A 768 -7.33 40.08 -34.26
CA ASN A 768 -6.99 40.86 -35.44
C ASN A 768 -6.74 42.30 -34.99
N LEU A 769 -5.55 42.83 -35.28
CA LEU A 769 -5.21 44.20 -34.89
C LEU A 769 -5.69 45.19 -35.97
N GLY A 770 -5.65 44.81 -37.25
CA GLY A 770 -6.08 45.65 -38.37
C GLY A 770 -5.12 45.59 -39.56
N TRP A 771 -5.11 46.67 -40.35
CA TRP A 771 -4.35 46.78 -41.60
C TRP A 771 -3.28 47.86 -41.53
N TRP A 772 -2.11 47.58 -42.11
CA TRP A 772 -0.96 48.47 -42.14
C TRP A 772 -0.27 48.46 -43.50
N CYS A 773 0.02 49.64 -44.05
CA CYS A 773 0.79 49.83 -45.28
C CYS A 773 1.67 51.08 -45.14
N ASN A 774 2.97 50.92 -45.38
CA ASN A 774 3.95 52.02 -45.42
C ASN A 774 4.62 52.15 -46.80
N SER A 775 4.06 51.49 -47.81
CA SER A 775 4.60 51.47 -49.17
C SER A 775 4.16 52.72 -49.94
N ASN A 776 5.00 53.24 -50.83
CA ASN A 776 4.53 54.17 -51.84
C ASN A 776 3.73 53.42 -52.92
N GLN A 777 2.94 54.16 -53.70
CA GLN A 777 2.08 53.59 -54.75
C GLN A 777 2.85 52.71 -55.77
N ASN A 778 4.14 52.98 -55.97
CA ASN A 778 4.98 52.28 -56.95
C ASN A 778 5.97 51.28 -56.31
N ASP A 779 5.91 51.07 -55.00
CA ASP A 779 6.82 50.15 -54.32
C ASP A 779 6.27 48.72 -54.45
N LEU A 780 6.91 47.91 -55.27
CA LEU A 780 6.60 46.49 -55.43
C LEU A 780 7.51 45.62 -54.54
N PRO A 781 7.03 44.46 -54.06
CA PRO A 781 7.88 43.47 -53.41
C PRO A 781 8.99 42.95 -54.34
N ASP A 782 10.13 42.59 -53.80
CA ASP A 782 11.29 42.10 -54.58
C ASP A 782 10.94 40.87 -55.44
N GLU A 783 10.00 40.04 -54.97
CA GLU A 783 9.52 38.84 -55.66
C GLU A 783 8.80 39.13 -57.00
N THR A 784 8.36 40.37 -57.23
CA THR A 784 7.76 40.80 -58.50
C THR A 784 8.78 40.96 -59.63
N LEU A 785 10.07 41.11 -59.31
CA LEU A 785 11.14 41.32 -60.30
C LEU A 785 11.32 40.11 -61.23
N GLU A 786 10.94 38.91 -60.78
CA GLU A 786 11.10 37.65 -61.52
C GLU A 786 9.76 37.08 -62.02
N ASN A 787 8.63 37.75 -61.74
CA ASN A 787 7.29 37.24 -62.03
C ASN A 787 6.35 38.34 -62.54
N GLU A 788 6.22 38.45 -63.88
CA GLU A 788 5.34 39.42 -64.56
C GLU A 788 3.87 39.27 -64.14
N ASP A 789 3.38 38.05 -63.94
CA ASP A 789 1.99 37.81 -63.48
C ASP A 789 1.75 38.34 -62.05
N LEU A 790 2.79 38.38 -61.22
CA LEU A 790 2.74 38.90 -59.86
C LEU A 790 2.87 40.42 -59.83
N ALA A 791 3.72 40.97 -60.70
CA ALA A 791 3.80 42.41 -60.92
C ALA A 791 2.45 42.97 -61.41
N ASP A 792 1.84 42.35 -62.43
CA ASP A 792 0.51 42.72 -62.94
C ASP A 792 -0.56 42.67 -61.85
N TYR A 793 -0.57 41.61 -61.03
CA TYR A 793 -1.47 41.51 -59.88
C TYR A 793 -1.25 42.64 -58.87
N CYS A 794 0.00 42.92 -58.50
CA CYS A 794 0.31 44.00 -57.57
C CYS A 794 -0.13 45.36 -58.12
N TYR A 795 0.10 45.64 -59.40
CA TYR A 795 -0.39 46.86 -60.05
C TYR A 795 -1.91 46.96 -60.02
N THR A 796 -2.64 45.86 -60.23
CA THR A 796 -4.11 45.90 -60.12
C THR A 796 -4.63 46.23 -58.71
N ILE A 797 -3.81 46.07 -57.66
CA ILE A 797 -4.12 46.51 -56.30
C ILE A 797 -3.68 47.95 -56.06
N LEU A 798 -2.43 48.26 -56.44
CA LEU A 798 -1.74 49.52 -56.15
C LEU A 798 -2.27 50.69 -57.00
N ASP A 799 -2.66 50.42 -58.24
CA ASP A 799 -3.34 51.37 -59.11
C ASP A 799 -4.86 51.26 -58.97
N ASN A 800 -5.55 52.39 -59.20
CA ASN A 800 -7.02 52.48 -59.19
C ASN A 800 -7.65 51.81 -60.43
N GLU A 801 -7.17 50.62 -60.79
CA GLU A 801 -7.73 49.79 -61.84
C GLU A 801 -9.10 49.21 -61.45
N SER A 802 -9.86 48.80 -62.46
CA SER A 802 -11.22 48.28 -62.28
C SER A 802 -11.24 47.00 -61.43
N VAL A 803 -12.31 46.82 -60.64
CA VAL A 803 -12.53 45.59 -59.86
C VAL A 803 -12.47 44.33 -60.75
N SER A 804 -12.93 44.43 -62.00
CA SER A 804 -12.89 43.30 -62.94
C SER A 804 -11.47 42.90 -63.35
N ASP A 805 -10.55 43.84 -63.48
CA ASP A 805 -9.17 43.54 -63.87
C ASP A 805 -8.38 42.99 -62.68
N PHE A 806 -8.61 43.54 -61.49
CA PHE A 806 -8.14 42.94 -60.24
C PHE A 806 -8.59 41.49 -60.07
N VAL A 807 -9.89 41.18 -60.26
CA VAL A 807 -10.39 39.80 -60.11
C VAL A 807 -9.77 38.86 -61.14
N LYS A 808 -9.51 39.30 -62.38
CA LYS A 808 -8.83 38.48 -63.39
C LYS A 808 -7.40 38.13 -62.95
N SER A 809 -6.63 39.11 -62.49
CA SER A 809 -5.25 38.91 -62.05
C SER A 809 -5.18 38.10 -60.75
N ALA A 810 -6.07 38.38 -59.80
CA ALA A 810 -6.14 37.67 -58.52
C ALA A 810 -6.56 36.20 -58.63
N ASN A 811 -7.35 35.81 -59.65
CA ASN A 811 -7.75 34.42 -59.89
C ASN A 811 -6.57 33.46 -60.15
N LYS A 812 -5.38 33.99 -60.43
CA LYS A 812 -4.16 33.21 -60.64
C LYS A 812 -3.53 32.73 -59.32
N TYR A 813 -3.98 33.26 -58.17
CA TYR A 813 -3.42 32.97 -56.85
C TYR A 813 -4.43 32.29 -55.93
N ASP A 814 -3.93 31.42 -55.06
CA ASP A 814 -4.75 30.75 -54.04
C ASP A 814 -4.86 31.59 -52.74
N TYR A 815 -6.08 31.78 -52.26
CA TYR A 815 -6.38 32.49 -51.01
C TYR A 815 -7.02 31.55 -49.99
N ASP A 816 -6.66 31.68 -48.72
CA ASP A 816 -7.44 31.10 -47.63
C ASP A 816 -8.75 31.89 -47.46
N PRO A 817 -9.93 31.30 -47.74
CA PRO A 817 -11.20 32.01 -47.69
C PRO A 817 -11.59 32.45 -46.27
N TYR A 818 -11.11 31.77 -45.21
CA TYR A 818 -11.36 32.17 -43.82
C TYR A 818 -10.47 33.34 -43.41
N LEU A 819 -9.19 33.31 -43.80
CA LEU A 819 -8.26 34.41 -43.53
C LEU A 819 -8.68 35.67 -44.28
N LEU A 820 -9.07 35.53 -45.54
CA LEU A 820 -9.56 36.63 -46.39
C LEU A 820 -10.85 37.26 -45.83
N GLN A 821 -11.82 36.45 -45.40
CA GLN A 821 -13.07 36.95 -44.79
C GLN A 821 -12.79 37.71 -43.48
N THR A 822 -11.93 37.15 -42.61
CA THR A 822 -11.53 37.79 -41.35
C THR A 822 -10.78 39.11 -41.59
N ALA A 823 -9.96 39.16 -42.64
CA ALA A 823 -9.24 40.36 -43.04
C ALA A 823 -10.18 41.44 -43.61
N ILE A 824 -11.21 41.06 -44.39
CA ILE A 824 -12.24 41.99 -44.88
C ILE A 824 -13.06 42.58 -43.72
N ASP A 825 -13.44 41.77 -42.74
CA ASP A 825 -14.23 42.24 -41.59
C ASP A 825 -13.44 43.25 -40.73
N SER A 826 -12.11 43.13 -40.70
CA SER A 826 -11.23 44.10 -40.03
C SER A 826 -11.13 45.45 -40.73
N LEU A 827 -11.29 45.55 -42.06
CA LEU A 827 -11.30 46.84 -42.77
C LEU A 827 -12.48 47.73 -42.38
N LYS A 828 -13.58 47.14 -41.91
CA LYS A 828 -14.81 47.87 -41.54
C LYS A 828 -14.84 48.28 -40.07
N ASN A 829 -14.21 47.50 -39.20
CA ASN A 829 -14.47 47.55 -37.76
C ASN A 829 -13.21 47.81 -36.90
N LEU A 830 -12.01 47.82 -37.48
CA LEU A 830 -10.75 47.97 -36.76
C LEU A 830 -9.91 49.15 -37.29
N PRO A 831 -8.99 49.69 -36.48
CA PRO A 831 -8.12 50.78 -36.89
C PRO A 831 -7.18 50.33 -38.02
N CYS A 832 -6.96 51.18 -39.03
CA CYS A 832 -6.04 50.92 -40.13
C CYS A 832 -5.08 52.09 -40.34
N TYR A 833 -3.88 51.79 -40.81
CA TYR A 833 -2.88 52.76 -41.25
C TYR A 833 -2.57 52.51 -42.72
N LEU A 834 -3.25 53.26 -43.59
CA LEU A 834 -3.12 53.14 -45.04
C LEU A 834 -2.80 54.52 -45.63
N PRO A 835 -1.91 54.61 -46.65
CA PRO A 835 -1.64 55.86 -47.34
C PRO A 835 -2.89 56.44 -48.03
N GLU A 836 -2.93 57.76 -48.23
CA GLU A 836 -4.10 58.44 -48.83
C GLU A 836 -4.47 57.93 -50.24
N TRP A 837 -3.50 57.39 -50.99
CA TRP A 837 -3.72 56.82 -52.32
C TRP A 837 -4.47 55.49 -52.28
N LEU A 838 -4.41 54.73 -51.18
CA LEU A 838 -5.04 53.42 -51.04
C LEU A 838 -6.42 53.55 -50.38
N GLN A 839 -7.45 53.74 -51.20
CA GLN A 839 -8.81 53.93 -50.69
C GLN A 839 -9.41 52.65 -50.10
N ILE A 840 -9.80 52.70 -48.82
CA ILE A 840 -10.41 51.56 -48.07
C ILE A 840 -11.62 50.97 -48.80
N ASN A 841 -12.49 51.83 -49.35
CA ASN A 841 -13.69 51.37 -50.05
C ASN A 841 -13.34 50.58 -51.31
N SER A 842 -12.40 51.08 -52.12
CA SER A 842 -11.92 50.41 -53.33
C SER A 842 -11.26 49.07 -53.00
N LEU A 843 -10.39 49.04 -51.97
CA LEU A 843 -9.76 47.81 -51.50
C LEU A 843 -10.79 46.79 -51.00
N THR A 844 -11.79 47.26 -50.25
CA THR A 844 -12.87 46.42 -49.73
C THR A 844 -13.73 45.82 -50.84
N GLU A 845 -14.10 46.61 -51.85
CA GLU A 845 -14.84 46.16 -53.03
C GLU A 845 -14.06 45.11 -53.83
N LYS A 846 -12.76 45.38 -54.08
CA LYS A 846 -11.83 44.46 -54.73
C LYS A 846 -11.78 43.11 -53.98
N LEU A 847 -11.54 43.11 -52.67
CA LEU A 847 -11.45 41.88 -51.85
C LEU A 847 -12.78 41.13 -51.75
N GLN A 848 -13.92 41.84 -51.65
CA GLN A 848 -15.24 41.21 -51.64
C GLN A 848 -15.55 40.52 -52.98
N ALA A 849 -15.19 41.13 -54.10
CA ALA A 849 -15.37 40.55 -55.43
C ALA A 849 -14.58 39.24 -55.62
N ILE A 850 -13.39 39.12 -55.03
CA ILE A 850 -12.64 37.84 -54.97
C ILE A 850 -13.42 36.78 -54.19
N VAL A 851 -13.91 37.12 -52.99
CA VAL A 851 -14.66 36.17 -52.15
C VAL A 851 -15.92 35.68 -52.86
N GLU A 852 -16.63 36.56 -53.55
CA GLU A 852 -17.81 36.18 -54.34
C GLU A 852 -17.45 35.24 -55.49
N ASN A 853 -16.37 35.52 -56.22
CA ASN A 853 -15.89 34.67 -57.30
C ASN A 853 -15.41 33.29 -56.81
N LEU A 854 -14.72 33.22 -55.66
CA LEU A 854 -14.34 31.96 -55.01
C LEU A 854 -15.56 31.14 -54.56
N LYS A 855 -16.62 31.79 -54.04
CA LYS A 855 -17.89 31.14 -53.70
C LYS A 855 -18.64 30.59 -54.93
N VAL A 856 -18.48 31.21 -56.11
CA VAL A 856 -19.07 30.74 -57.38
C VAL A 856 -18.35 29.49 -57.92
N LYS A 857 -17.01 29.43 -57.84
CA LYS A 857 -16.24 28.22 -58.23
C LYS A 857 -16.62 26.98 -57.42
N LEU A 858 -16.91 27.14 -56.12
CA LEU A 858 -17.37 26.07 -55.21
C LEU A 858 -18.79 25.52 -55.52
N LYS A 859 -19.59 26.21 -56.35
CA LYS A 859 -20.97 25.83 -56.70
C LYS A 859 -21.12 25.25 -58.12
N SER A 860 -20.04 25.07 -58.87
CA SER A 860 -20.10 24.45 -60.20
C SER A 860 -20.15 22.91 -60.11
N PRO A 861 -21.13 22.23 -60.73
CA PRO A 861 -21.26 20.77 -60.65
C PRO A 861 -20.23 20.08 -61.56
N PRO A 862 -19.70 18.90 -61.18
CA PRO A 862 -18.75 18.17 -62.00
C PRO A 862 -19.42 17.72 -63.30
N SER A 863 -18.86 18.18 -64.43
CA SER A 863 -19.23 17.69 -65.75
C SER A 863 -18.97 16.18 -65.83
N THR A 864 -20.06 15.44 -65.99
CA THR A 864 -20.09 14.02 -66.28
C THR A 864 -19.49 13.74 -67.66
N GLN A 865 -18.35 13.06 -67.70
CA GLN A 865 -17.99 12.20 -68.83
C GLN A 865 -17.78 10.77 -68.33
N LYS A 866 -18.75 9.92 -68.71
CA LYS A 866 -18.67 8.46 -68.65
C LYS A 866 -17.61 7.98 -69.63
N VAL A 867 -16.62 7.21 -69.17
CA VAL A 867 -15.90 6.23 -70.01
C VAL A 867 -15.70 4.93 -69.23
N THR A 868 -16.50 3.94 -69.65
CA THR A 868 -16.25 2.51 -69.84
C THR A 868 -15.09 1.83 -69.09
N ILE A 869 -15.44 0.80 -68.30
CA ILE A 869 -14.51 -0.23 -67.83
C ILE A 869 -14.14 -1.12 -69.02
N SER A 870 -12.88 -1.09 -69.46
CA SER A 870 -12.26 -2.17 -70.22
C SER A 870 -10.97 -2.61 -69.53
N LYS A 871 -10.82 -3.93 -69.36
CA LYS A 871 -9.60 -4.57 -68.87
C LYS A 871 -8.50 -4.45 -69.93
N GLY A 872 -7.33 -3.98 -69.51
CA GLY A 872 -6.09 -4.04 -70.28
C GLY A 872 -4.97 -3.45 -69.43
N ALA A 873 -4.02 -4.29 -69.04
CA ALA A 873 -2.79 -3.86 -68.39
C ALA A 873 -2.01 -2.95 -69.34
N ASP A 874 -1.51 -1.82 -68.83
CA ASP A 874 -0.10 -1.46 -68.93
C ASP A 874 0.21 -0.23 -68.05
N THR A 875 1.18 -0.47 -67.17
CA THR A 875 2.03 0.43 -66.37
C THR A 875 1.82 1.94 -66.50
N VAL A 876 1.23 2.55 -65.46
CA VAL A 876 1.50 3.94 -65.08
C VAL A 876 2.57 3.93 -63.98
N HIS A 877 3.70 4.59 -64.25
CA HIS A 877 4.78 4.82 -63.29
C HIS A 877 4.23 5.41 -61.98
N VAL A 878 4.28 4.61 -60.91
CA VAL A 878 4.13 5.08 -59.54
C VAL A 878 5.41 5.86 -59.20
N ALA A 879 5.26 7.16 -58.92
CA ALA A 879 6.34 7.95 -58.36
C ALA A 879 6.86 7.26 -57.08
N ALA A 880 8.17 7.05 -56.99
CA ALA A 880 8.81 6.35 -55.88
C ALA A 880 8.42 7.00 -54.53
N ILE A 881 7.88 6.19 -53.62
CA ILE A 881 7.54 6.60 -52.26
C ILE A 881 8.84 6.92 -51.52
N GLN A 882 9.17 8.21 -51.34
CA GLN A 882 10.33 8.62 -50.54
C GLN A 882 10.01 8.45 -49.05
N GLU A 883 10.72 7.52 -48.42
CA GLU A 883 10.68 7.25 -46.99
C GLU A 883 11.79 8.05 -46.30
N ASN A 884 11.42 9.02 -45.48
CA ASN A 884 12.34 9.94 -44.83
C ASN A 884 12.43 9.63 -43.33
N TRP A 885 13.65 9.76 -42.79
CA TRP A 885 13.94 9.55 -41.37
C TRP A 885 14.52 10.81 -40.76
N LEU A 886 14.15 11.10 -39.51
CA LEU A 886 14.55 12.29 -38.79
C LEU A 886 15.00 11.90 -37.37
N LEU A 887 16.21 12.27 -36.99
CA LEU A 887 16.66 12.30 -35.61
C LEU A 887 16.14 13.57 -34.95
N ILE A 888 15.59 13.45 -33.75
CA ILE A 888 15.15 14.57 -32.93
C ILE A 888 15.96 14.52 -31.64
N SER A 889 16.85 15.47 -31.43
CA SER A 889 17.54 15.65 -30.14
C SER A 889 16.74 16.59 -29.26
N LEU A 890 16.62 16.25 -27.98
CA LEU A 890 15.82 16.95 -26.99
C LEU A 890 16.68 17.90 -26.17
N THR A 891 16.11 19.06 -25.83
CA THR A 891 16.74 20.01 -24.91
C THR A 891 16.85 19.47 -23.48
N ASN A 892 15.98 18.53 -23.10
CA ASN A 892 16.03 17.86 -21.80
C ASN A 892 15.76 16.35 -21.95
N PRO A 893 16.74 15.47 -21.68
CA PRO A 893 16.59 14.02 -21.77
C PRO A 893 15.46 13.47 -20.88
N LYS A 894 15.19 14.11 -19.73
CA LYS A 894 14.15 13.69 -18.77
C LYS A 894 12.72 13.83 -19.34
N LYS A 895 12.53 14.57 -20.45
CA LYS A 895 11.22 14.77 -21.09
C LYS A 895 10.99 13.84 -22.29
N ARG A 896 11.87 12.88 -22.57
CA ARG A 896 11.79 11.98 -23.75
C ARG A 896 10.44 11.26 -23.88
N ASN A 897 9.93 10.67 -22.80
CA ASN A 897 8.65 9.98 -22.82
C ASN A 897 7.46 10.94 -22.95
N PHE A 898 7.56 12.14 -22.39
CA PHE A 898 6.54 13.18 -22.55
C PHE A 898 6.45 13.66 -24.01
N VAL A 899 7.59 13.93 -24.64
CA VAL A 899 7.66 14.35 -26.04
C VAL A 899 7.18 13.23 -26.97
N PHE A 900 7.54 11.98 -26.70
CA PHE A 900 7.03 10.81 -27.41
C PHE A 900 5.48 10.76 -27.38
N LYS A 901 4.88 10.87 -26.19
CA LYS A 901 3.41 10.88 -26.04
C LYS A 901 2.74 12.08 -26.73
N GLN A 902 3.35 13.26 -26.70
CA GLN A 902 2.82 14.43 -27.41
C GLN A 902 2.81 14.22 -28.93
N ILE A 903 3.88 13.61 -29.48
CA ILE A 903 3.94 13.29 -30.90
C ILE A 903 2.92 12.20 -31.26
N GLU A 904 2.72 11.17 -30.43
CA GLU A 904 1.65 10.18 -30.61
C GLU A 904 0.26 10.83 -30.62
N ILE A 905 -0.04 11.71 -29.66
CA ILE A 905 -1.31 12.45 -29.61
C ILE A 905 -1.50 13.30 -30.87
N ASN A 906 -0.45 13.94 -31.37
CA ASN A 906 -0.51 14.75 -32.60
C ASN A 906 -0.71 13.88 -33.86
N ILE A 907 -0.18 12.66 -33.88
CA ILE A 907 -0.45 11.66 -34.93
C ILE A 907 -1.91 11.22 -34.87
N GLU A 908 -2.42 10.90 -33.68
CA GLU A 908 -3.78 10.40 -33.52
C GLU A 908 -4.86 11.43 -33.82
N LYS A 909 -4.64 12.70 -33.45
CA LYS A 909 -5.54 13.81 -33.79
C LYS A 909 -5.67 14.04 -35.31
N ASN A 910 -4.67 13.64 -36.08
CA ASN A 910 -4.65 13.76 -37.54
C ASN A 910 -5.04 12.44 -38.23
N HIS A 911 -6.30 12.04 -38.07
CA HIS A 911 -6.88 10.77 -38.55
C HIS A 911 -6.67 10.45 -40.05
N ARG A 912 -6.32 11.43 -40.90
CA ARG A 912 -6.15 11.25 -42.37
C ARG A 912 -4.79 10.69 -42.80
N GLN A 913 -3.81 10.54 -41.89
CA GLN A 913 -2.44 10.12 -42.24
C GLN A 913 -1.89 8.96 -41.38
N LYS A 914 -2.76 8.25 -40.61
CA LYS A 914 -2.37 7.03 -39.88
C LYS A 914 -1.81 6.00 -40.88
N GLY A 915 -0.49 5.78 -40.84
CA GLY A 915 0.26 4.92 -41.77
C GLY A 915 1.47 5.58 -42.45
N ASN A 916 1.49 6.92 -42.51
CA ASN A 916 2.56 7.70 -43.14
C ASN A 916 3.58 8.28 -42.17
N LEU A 917 3.38 8.14 -40.85
CA LEU A 917 4.29 8.65 -39.82
C LEU A 917 4.36 7.68 -38.63
N SER A 918 5.56 7.42 -38.12
CA SER A 918 5.80 6.59 -36.92
C SER A 918 7.00 7.11 -36.14
N ILE A 919 6.93 7.06 -34.82
CA ILE A 919 8.01 7.50 -33.91
C ILE A 919 8.57 6.30 -33.13
N HIS A 920 9.88 6.29 -32.91
CA HIS A 920 10.62 5.20 -32.30
C HIS A 920 11.58 5.71 -31.21
N LEU A 921 11.72 4.90 -30.15
CA LEU A 921 12.58 5.15 -28.99
C LEU A 921 13.83 4.24 -29.07
N PRO A 922 15.05 4.79 -29.15
CA PRO A 922 16.28 4.00 -29.06
C PRO A 922 16.40 3.30 -27.69
N LYS A 923 16.91 2.07 -27.66
CA LYS A 923 16.89 1.22 -26.45
C LYS A 923 18.07 1.46 -25.51
N GLN A 924 19.19 1.98 -25.99
CA GLN A 924 20.36 2.24 -25.15
C GLN A 924 20.24 3.51 -24.29
N PRO A 925 20.80 3.50 -23.06
CA PRO A 925 20.77 4.65 -22.14
C PRO A 925 21.50 5.90 -22.67
N VAL A 926 22.49 5.72 -23.55
CA VAL A 926 23.27 6.81 -24.16
C VAL A 926 22.40 7.69 -25.07
N TYR A 927 21.22 7.22 -25.44
CA TYR A 927 20.28 7.89 -26.36
C TYR A 927 19.03 8.43 -25.64
N ASN A 928 19.12 8.70 -24.34
CA ASN A 928 18.01 9.25 -23.54
C ASN A 928 17.56 10.65 -23.97
N ASP A 929 18.37 11.32 -24.78
CA ASP A 929 18.13 12.65 -25.33
C ASP A 929 17.62 12.63 -26.78
N ILE A 930 17.49 11.46 -27.43
CA ILE A 930 17.09 11.39 -28.84
C ILE A 930 15.82 10.55 -29.09
N LEU A 931 15.09 10.94 -30.13
CA LEU A 931 13.94 10.23 -30.71
C LEU A 931 14.18 10.06 -32.21
N VAL A 932 13.63 8.99 -32.80
CA VAL A 932 13.74 8.75 -34.24
C VAL A 932 12.35 8.74 -34.85
N LEU A 933 12.12 9.61 -35.84
CA LEU A 933 10.84 9.76 -36.51
C LEU A 933 10.95 9.33 -37.97
N LYS A 934 10.02 8.49 -38.41
CA LYS A 934 9.91 7.97 -39.78
C LYS A 934 8.65 8.55 -40.41
N TYR A 935 8.77 9.11 -41.60
CA TYR A 935 7.61 9.68 -42.31
C TYR A 935 7.65 9.48 -43.83
N LYS A 936 6.47 9.54 -44.46
CA LYS A 936 6.22 9.34 -45.90
C LYS A 936 5.25 10.38 -46.43
N ASN A 937 5.57 11.05 -47.53
CA ASN A 937 4.67 11.99 -48.22
C ASN A 937 4.09 13.11 -47.31
N ILE A 938 4.87 13.59 -46.34
CA ILE A 938 4.50 14.72 -45.46
C ILE A 938 5.44 15.88 -45.75
N ASN A 939 4.90 16.97 -46.29
CA ASN A 939 5.66 18.16 -46.70
C ASN A 939 6.06 19.06 -45.53
N ASN A 940 5.34 19.01 -44.41
CA ASN A 940 5.65 19.81 -43.22
C ASN A 940 5.68 18.93 -41.95
N ILE A 941 6.83 18.32 -41.67
CA ILE A 941 6.97 17.43 -40.51
C ILE A 941 6.92 18.18 -39.18
N ASN A 942 7.30 19.46 -39.18
CA ASN A 942 7.42 20.29 -37.98
C ASN A 942 6.08 20.54 -37.28
N SER A 943 4.95 20.44 -37.98
CA SER A 943 3.61 20.55 -37.37
C SER A 943 3.26 19.39 -36.44
N TYR A 944 4.00 18.28 -36.50
CA TYR A 944 3.77 17.09 -35.68
C TYR A 944 4.70 17.00 -34.46
N ILE A 945 5.76 17.81 -34.42
CA ILE A 945 6.81 17.73 -33.40
C ILE A 945 6.70 18.97 -32.49
N PRO A 946 6.67 18.80 -31.15
CA PRO A 946 6.60 19.93 -30.23
C PRO A 946 7.96 20.64 -30.15
N LEU A 947 8.16 21.62 -31.03
CA LEU A 947 9.44 22.33 -31.25
C LEU A 947 10.06 22.90 -29.96
N GLU A 948 9.24 23.24 -28.96
CA GLU A 948 9.67 23.75 -27.65
C GLU A 948 10.56 22.79 -26.83
N TYR A 949 10.53 21.49 -27.13
CA TYR A 949 11.37 20.48 -26.46
C TYR A 949 12.52 19.97 -27.32
N ILE A 950 12.68 20.49 -28.53
CA ILE A 950 13.67 20.02 -29.49
C ILE A 950 14.88 20.95 -29.47
N GLN A 951 16.06 20.36 -29.34
CA GLN A 951 17.34 21.07 -29.48
C GLN A 951 17.74 21.18 -30.95
N GLN A 952 17.62 20.07 -31.70
CA GLN A 952 17.94 20.00 -33.12
C GLN A 952 17.20 18.84 -33.79
N THR A 953 16.94 18.98 -35.08
CA THR A 953 16.49 17.88 -35.93
C THR A 953 17.52 17.62 -37.03
N GLN A 954 17.82 16.35 -37.29
CA GLN A 954 18.79 15.96 -38.31
C GLN A 954 18.20 14.86 -39.21
N PRO A 955 18.24 15.00 -40.55
CA PRO A 955 17.81 13.94 -41.44
C PRO A 955 18.74 12.72 -41.30
N LEU A 956 18.15 11.52 -41.29
CA LEU A 956 18.87 10.25 -41.22
C LEU A 956 18.64 9.45 -42.51
N THR A 957 19.64 8.67 -42.91
CA THR A 957 19.44 7.58 -43.86
C THR A 957 18.75 6.39 -43.18
N SER A 958 18.09 5.52 -43.96
CA SER A 958 17.44 4.33 -43.41
C SER A 958 18.40 3.40 -42.65
N ASN A 959 19.66 3.29 -43.08
CA ASN A 959 20.68 2.49 -42.40
C ASN A 959 21.11 3.11 -41.05
N GLU A 960 21.27 4.43 -40.98
CA GLU A 960 21.62 5.11 -39.72
C GLU A 960 20.51 5.00 -38.69
N ALA A 961 19.25 5.20 -39.11
CA ALA A 961 18.10 5.04 -38.23
C ALA A 961 17.99 3.61 -37.68
N GLN A 962 18.22 2.59 -38.52
CA GLN A 962 18.20 1.21 -38.05
C GLN A 962 19.36 0.86 -37.10
N ASN A 963 20.54 1.44 -37.30
CA ASN A 963 21.68 1.24 -36.39
C ASN A 963 21.40 1.87 -35.02
N ILE A 964 20.82 3.07 -34.97
CA ILE A 964 20.43 3.76 -33.72
C ILE A 964 19.31 3.00 -32.99
N LEU A 965 18.40 2.34 -33.71
CA LEU A 965 17.30 1.57 -33.11
C LEU A 965 17.69 0.15 -32.67
N LYS A 966 18.76 -0.43 -33.26
CA LYS A 966 19.29 -1.76 -32.92
C LYS A 966 20.40 -1.73 -31.87
N ALA A 967 21.12 -0.60 -31.77
CA ALA A 967 22.01 -0.31 -30.66
C ALA A 967 21.15 -0.17 -29.39
#